data_AF-A0A947HPL4-F1
#
_entry.id   AF-A0A947HPL4-F1
#
_cell.length_a   1.000
_cell.length_b   1.000
_cell.length_c   1.000
_cell.angle_alpha   90.00
_cell.angle_beta   90.00
_cell.angle_gamma   90.00
#
_symmetry.space_group_name_H-M   'P 1'
#
loop_
_entity.id
_entity.type
_entity.pdbx_description
1 polymer ?
#
loop_
_entity_poly.entity_id
_entity_poly.type
_entity_poly.pdbx_seq_one_letter_code
_entity_poly.pdbx_strand_id
1 'polypeptide(L)'
;MKRHFPTSPLASWAPKAASYALAMALAIPAASATPPPADAIVPPDMALETDGPELSAAKAAITSIRTGASVDQIVAACRPMPPEVVKRALLDQAASADERVREAAVRVSARLPKPSRSIALAALSDAAPSVVIAGYETLASLGKPPRSAPATEGETAVLGAIEAGLVHRSVAVRCAAIDAATRLLPKKQLVASLGRRSDASVPRELSCLTRATVSLGQTTFLDRAIAALDDLDTHSVLAPAIGQSGKLLGPALTRGLPTSPDARVSGALAALAGHPDRIAIAGKLLVSLQGSPRDLVLSWLVAHAADKGAPALLSSALEKGAPETRAAVLSALAKSDARAVAPVARRFLADPSVKVRAAAAQVFAKAPDRRETTLLVEAYQRERANASDENLPVRTALLTALGGTGASDLAPLFVDAITQPGEANAAVEALVALGPGAASTLALVIKMSDAVRTPYVLDALSRIGSGVGETAEPLFAHPRETVRKIGRDLMAASQDPSAVTALIRLLGSDRVDDPVPLIQAIATFSSDDAVAALVTATDSPSPAVRAAASEGLADTQTRDPAAFDAIVRLAETDTDVNVRVAAVTALYRLGYDGLVKLLGRLVAYDVPEVRIVAWDILGWTRDPAAAIAIAQKLGDAEGREKDVIQAAIVRVTGRTDLSSSRALREWAAATTEGGALDPAKLGGVKSTVKLGSVSATIHAFGAGFPAVVLAGGHSGRAYGPSLAAAGGARWVTWEARGRGATPYGGREITLEQEIADLEALRVGLAAEKLRLVAHGAAAYVAIAYAKAHPTRVTGLLLESAPPVGGRSDIDSAAARRLEGRLAYDLATLDARFAWYAPASYLRYRFAMLASGLVTSERDAARLRADAPAPAAAQAVSHAAGKRSLVKELSGVACPVMLVYGDKSPFGAKALAPIESLSAAGKITLQRIEGAAHYPHLEQPNAFAGALRTFASLR
;
A
#
# COMPACT_ATOMS: atom_id res chain seq x y z
N MET A 1 26.03 25.37 -26.64
CA MET A 1 24.85 24.96 -27.42
C MET A 1 23.60 25.04 -26.52
N LYS A 2 22.81 26.12 -26.57
CA LYS A 2 21.60 26.28 -25.73
C LYS A 2 20.57 27.32 -26.24
N ARG A 3 20.60 27.65 -27.54
CA ARG A 3 19.63 28.52 -28.24
C ARG A 3 19.36 27.92 -29.63
N HIS A 4 18.21 28.25 -30.21
CA HIS A 4 17.69 27.74 -31.50
C HIS A 4 17.30 26.26 -31.56
N PHE A 5 16.23 25.91 -30.83
CA PHE A 5 15.18 25.04 -31.35
C PHE A 5 13.83 25.60 -30.85
N PRO A 6 12.93 26.07 -31.75
CA PRO A 6 11.56 26.40 -31.36
C PRO A 6 10.80 25.13 -30.96
N THR A 7 9.84 25.27 -30.06
CA THR A 7 8.93 24.18 -29.68
C THR A 7 8.05 23.78 -30.87
N SER A 8 7.99 22.48 -31.20
CA SER A 8 6.93 21.92 -32.06
C SER A 8 5.56 22.26 -31.45
N PRO A 9 4.50 22.51 -32.25
CA PRO A 9 3.16 22.79 -31.73
C PRO A 9 2.66 21.70 -30.76
N LEU A 10 3.15 20.47 -30.88
CA LEU A 10 2.87 19.35 -29.96
C LEU A 10 3.49 19.50 -28.55
N ALA A 11 4.21 20.58 -28.25
CA ALA A 11 4.93 20.78 -26.98
C ALA A 11 4.28 21.77 -26.00
N SER A 12 3.20 22.46 -26.38
CA SER A 12 2.52 23.48 -25.53
C SER A 12 1.61 22.89 -24.43
N TRP A 13 1.34 21.57 -24.46
CA TRP A 13 0.33 20.90 -23.62
C TRP A 13 0.84 20.30 -22.30
N ALA A 14 1.99 20.74 -21.81
CA ALA A 14 2.63 20.17 -20.61
C ALA A 14 1.83 20.13 -19.28
N PRO A 15 0.92 21.08 -18.93
CA PRO A 15 0.46 21.19 -17.53
C PRO A 15 -0.59 20.16 -17.08
N LYS A 16 -1.25 19.41 -17.98
CA LYS A 16 -2.32 18.46 -17.60
C LYS A 16 -1.82 17.17 -16.90
N ALA A 17 -0.54 16.84 -16.98
CA ALA A 17 -0.03 15.54 -16.53
C ALA A 17 0.14 15.38 -15.01
N ALA A 18 0.14 16.48 -14.24
CA ALA A 18 0.47 16.44 -12.81
C ALA A 18 -0.56 15.71 -11.93
N SER A 19 -1.85 15.81 -12.26
CA SER A 19 -2.95 15.38 -11.38
C SER A 19 -3.02 13.86 -11.16
N TYR A 20 -2.63 13.06 -12.15
CA TYR A 20 -2.74 11.59 -12.07
C TYR A 20 -1.63 10.92 -11.25
N ALA A 21 -0.49 11.58 -11.04
CA ALA A 21 0.66 10.98 -10.34
C ALA A 21 0.43 10.80 -8.83
N LEU A 22 -0.50 11.57 -8.24
CA LEU A 22 -0.69 11.62 -6.78
C LEU A 22 -1.46 10.39 -6.22
N ALA A 23 -2.25 9.72 -7.06
CA ALA A 23 -3.19 8.69 -6.62
C ALA A 23 -2.57 7.31 -6.27
N MET A 24 -1.33 7.02 -6.73
CA MET A 24 -0.73 5.68 -6.59
C MET A 24 0.26 5.52 -5.43
N ALA A 25 0.45 6.53 -4.58
CA ALA A 25 1.57 6.58 -3.62
C ALA A 25 1.34 5.91 -2.26
N LEU A 26 0.15 5.33 -1.97
CA LEU A 26 -0.29 5.03 -0.60
C LEU A 26 -0.85 3.61 -0.37
N ALA A 27 -0.04 2.54 -0.50
CA ALA A 27 -0.40 1.19 0.01
C ALA A 27 0.75 0.14 0.08
N ILE A 28 1.59 0.11 1.15
CA ILE A 28 2.36 -1.10 1.56
C ILE A 28 2.60 -1.13 3.09
N PRO A 29 2.18 -2.19 3.81
CA PRO A 29 2.66 -2.53 5.17
C PRO A 29 3.62 -3.75 5.16
N ALA A 30 4.31 -4.02 6.29
CA ALA A 30 5.30 -5.11 6.44
C ALA A 30 5.10 -5.94 7.72
N ALA A 31 5.57 -7.21 7.72
CA ALA A 31 5.51 -8.14 8.85
C ALA A 31 6.64 -9.21 8.82
N SER A 32 6.84 -9.96 9.91
CA SER A 32 7.97 -10.88 10.16
C SER A 32 7.54 -12.21 10.83
N ALA A 33 8.42 -13.23 10.88
CA ALA A 33 8.20 -14.51 11.59
C ALA A 33 9.50 -15.29 11.89
N THR A 34 9.48 -16.18 12.91
CA THR A 34 10.49 -17.22 13.22
C THR A 34 9.83 -18.50 13.81
N PRO A 35 10.49 -19.70 13.82
CA PRO A 35 9.81 -21.00 14.00
C PRO A 35 10.29 -21.92 15.18
N PRO A 36 9.52 -22.97 15.55
CA PRO A 36 9.94 -24.10 16.42
C PRO A 36 9.60 -25.52 15.79
N PRO A 37 9.50 -26.66 16.54
CA PRO A 37 10.58 -27.56 17.05
C PRO A 37 10.32 -29.09 16.77
N ALA A 38 11.04 -30.05 17.43
CA ALA A 38 10.52 -31.27 18.14
C ALA A 38 11.47 -32.51 18.29
N ASP A 39 11.05 -33.49 19.13
CA ASP A 39 11.35 -34.96 19.21
C ASP A 39 12.69 -35.54 19.75
N ALA A 40 12.79 -36.75 20.38
CA ALA A 40 11.81 -37.59 21.15
C ALA A 40 12.43 -38.76 22.02
N ILE A 41 11.93 -38.90 23.26
CA ILE A 41 11.60 -40.08 24.14
C ILE A 41 12.56 -41.30 24.42
N VAL A 42 12.81 -41.50 25.73
CA VAL A 42 13.53 -42.53 26.56
C VAL A 42 12.57 -43.64 27.08
N PRO A 43 12.91 -44.96 27.18
CA PRO A 43 13.65 -45.62 28.32
C PRO A 43 14.43 -46.92 27.89
N PRO A 44 14.75 -47.99 28.69
CA PRO A 44 14.72 -48.24 30.16
C PRO A 44 15.94 -49.01 30.84
N ASP A 45 15.99 -48.90 32.17
CA ASP A 45 16.31 -49.83 33.30
C ASP A 45 17.50 -50.84 33.38
N MET A 46 18.35 -50.64 34.41
CA MET A 46 18.81 -51.63 35.42
C MET A 46 19.51 -50.91 36.60
N ALA A 47 19.40 -51.41 37.85
CA ALA A 47 19.78 -50.68 39.07
C ALA A 47 21.14 -51.08 39.70
N LEU A 48 21.84 -50.14 40.37
CA LEU A 48 23.10 -50.40 41.12
C LEU A 48 23.30 -49.46 42.33
N GLU A 49 23.78 -50.01 43.46
CA GLU A 49 24.06 -49.32 44.73
C GLU A 49 25.45 -48.67 44.80
N THR A 50 25.77 -47.80 43.85
CA THR A 50 26.97 -46.94 43.89
C THR A 50 26.55 -45.46 43.80
N ASP A 51 27.49 -44.51 43.72
CA ASP A 51 27.17 -43.15 43.28
C ASP A 51 26.86 -43.17 41.76
N GLY A 52 25.72 -43.76 41.42
CA GLY A 52 25.38 -44.24 40.08
C GLY A 52 25.35 -43.13 39.03
N PRO A 53 25.36 -43.49 37.73
CA PRO A 53 25.38 -42.51 36.64
C PRO A 53 24.22 -41.51 36.75
N GLU A 54 23.05 -41.93 37.23
CA GLU A 54 21.90 -41.06 37.48
C GLU A 54 22.11 -40.07 38.63
N LEU A 55 22.70 -40.50 39.75
CA LEU A 55 22.95 -39.63 40.91
C LEU A 55 24.08 -38.64 40.61
N SER A 56 25.11 -39.10 39.90
CA SER A 56 26.16 -38.25 39.35
C SER A 56 25.60 -37.26 38.32
N ALA A 57 24.70 -37.68 37.43
CA ALA A 57 24.04 -36.80 36.46
C ALA A 57 23.13 -35.76 37.15
N ALA A 58 22.38 -36.14 38.18
CA ALA A 58 21.57 -35.21 38.98
C ALA A 58 22.44 -34.17 39.70
N LYS A 59 23.53 -34.61 40.35
CA LYS A 59 24.53 -33.74 40.98
C LYS A 59 25.17 -32.80 39.95
N ALA A 60 25.52 -33.29 38.76
CA ALA A 60 26.11 -32.51 37.67
C ALA A 60 25.11 -31.49 37.09
N ALA A 61 23.85 -31.87 36.89
CA ALA A 61 22.78 -30.98 36.43
C ALA A 61 22.61 -29.80 37.38
N ILE A 62 22.53 -30.02 38.69
CA ILE A 62 22.46 -28.93 39.69
C ILE A 62 23.74 -28.08 39.67
N THR A 63 24.91 -28.70 39.52
CA THR A 63 26.20 -28.01 39.45
C THR A 63 26.35 -27.14 38.19
N SER A 64 25.60 -27.41 37.10
CA SER A 64 25.65 -26.65 35.84
C SER A 64 25.19 -25.18 35.95
N ILE A 65 24.63 -24.76 37.09
CA ILE A 65 24.48 -23.34 37.44
C ILE A 65 25.81 -22.58 37.36
N ARG A 66 26.95 -23.24 37.64
CA ARG A 66 28.30 -22.68 37.51
C ARG A 66 28.65 -22.31 36.08
N THR A 67 28.14 -23.07 35.11
CA THR A 67 28.34 -22.87 33.66
C THR A 67 27.17 -22.10 33.01
N GLY A 68 26.29 -21.49 33.80
CA GLY A 68 25.24 -20.59 33.33
C GLY A 68 23.90 -21.23 32.99
N ALA A 69 23.67 -22.50 33.35
CA ALA A 69 22.36 -23.13 33.16
C ALA A 69 21.28 -22.46 34.04
N SER A 70 20.09 -22.23 33.49
CA SER A 70 18.97 -21.67 34.23
C SER A 70 18.31 -22.70 35.16
N VAL A 71 17.63 -22.23 36.21
CA VAL A 71 16.86 -23.12 37.11
C VAL A 71 15.86 -23.99 36.34
N ASP A 72 15.24 -23.48 35.27
CA ASP A 72 14.31 -24.24 34.44
C ASP A 72 15.00 -25.32 33.59
N GLN A 73 16.21 -25.06 33.09
CA GLN A 73 17.03 -26.08 32.42
C GLN A 73 17.46 -27.18 33.39
N ILE A 74 17.82 -26.83 34.63
CA ILE A 74 18.18 -27.79 35.68
C ILE A 74 16.96 -28.61 36.13
N VAL A 75 15.79 -27.96 36.31
CA VAL A 75 14.52 -28.65 36.61
C VAL A 75 14.14 -29.60 35.47
N ALA A 76 14.29 -29.19 34.21
CA ALA A 76 14.03 -30.04 33.06
C ALA A 76 14.98 -31.26 33.00
N ALA A 77 16.28 -31.06 33.26
CA ALA A 77 17.28 -32.13 33.31
C ALA A 77 17.06 -33.11 34.47
N CYS A 78 16.57 -32.64 35.62
CA CYS A 78 16.23 -33.50 36.76
C CYS A 78 14.87 -34.21 36.61
N ARG A 79 13.95 -33.69 35.78
CA ARG A 79 12.57 -34.20 35.65
C ARG A 79 12.44 -35.67 35.21
N PRO A 80 13.28 -36.23 34.31
CA PRO A 80 13.19 -37.64 33.91
C PRO A 80 13.92 -38.60 34.87
N MET A 81 14.66 -38.10 35.87
CA MET A 81 15.43 -38.93 36.80
C MET A 81 14.54 -39.42 37.97
N PRO A 82 14.87 -40.54 38.63
CA PRO A 82 14.05 -41.07 39.73
C PRO A 82 13.90 -40.06 40.89
N PRO A 83 12.69 -39.84 41.44
CA PRO A 83 12.45 -38.77 42.42
C PRO A 83 13.34 -38.82 43.68
N GLU A 84 13.69 -40.02 44.15
CA GLU A 84 14.57 -40.21 45.31
C GLU A 84 16.05 -39.93 44.99
N VAL A 85 16.49 -40.20 43.75
CA VAL A 85 17.83 -39.83 43.24
C VAL A 85 17.95 -38.31 43.15
N VAL A 86 16.94 -37.63 42.57
CA VAL A 86 16.88 -36.16 42.49
C VAL A 86 16.85 -35.54 43.88
N LYS A 87 16.02 -36.06 44.79
CA LYS A 87 15.93 -35.62 46.19
C LYS A 87 17.25 -35.80 46.95
N ARG A 88 17.98 -36.89 46.73
CA ARG A 88 19.34 -37.09 47.27
C ARG A 88 20.33 -36.08 46.71
N ALA A 89 20.35 -35.88 45.39
CA ALA A 89 21.23 -34.91 44.75
C ALA A 89 20.98 -33.48 45.24
N LEU A 90 19.71 -33.08 45.43
CA LEU A 90 19.36 -31.76 45.95
C LEU A 90 19.73 -31.59 47.43
N LEU A 91 19.66 -32.65 48.25
CA LEU A 91 20.15 -32.63 49.63
C LEU A 91 21.68 -32.50 49.67
N ASP A 92 22.41 -33.28 48.87
CA ASP A 92 23.88 -33.22 48.78
C ASP A 92 24.36 -31.84 48.32
N GLN A 93 23.70 -31.25 47.31
CA GLN A 93 24.07 -29.95 46.75
C GLN A 93 23.58 -28.75 47.58
N ALA A 94 22.51 -28.90 48.38
CA ALA A 94 22.12 -27.89 49.37
C ALA A 94 23.15 -27.76 50.52
N ALA A 95 23.99 -28.77 50.74
CA ALA A 95 25.13 -28.72 51.67
C ALA A 95 26.46 -28.27 51.01
N SER A 96 26.44 -27.87 49.73
CA SER A 96 27.64 -27.46 48.99
C SER A 96 28.32 -26.22 49.57
N ALA A 97 29.64 -26.13 49.50
CA ALA A 97 30.38 -24.93 49.91
C ALA A 97 30.05 -23.68 49.04
N ASP A 98 29.51 -23.90 47.84
CA ASP A 98 29.23 -22.87 46.83
C ASP A 98 27.80 -22.32 46.95
N GLU A 99 27.69 -21.02 47.22
CA GLU A 99 26.41 -20.29 47.37
C GLU A 99 25.48 -20.46 46.17
N ARG A 100 25.99 -20.43 44.93
CA ARG A 100 25.16 -20.53 43.71
C ARG A 100 24.60 -21.94 43.55
N VAL A 101 25.37 -22.95 43.96
CA VAL A 101 24.94 -24.36 43.94
C VAL A 101 23.93 -24.63 45.04
N ARG A 102 24.10 -24.05 46.24
CA ARG A 102 23.07 -24.11 47.31
C ARG A 102 21.78 -23.40 46.88
N GLU A 103 21.85 -22.18 46.35
CA GLU A 103 20.66 -21.45 45.88
C GLU A 103 19.96 -22.22 44.75
N ALA A 104 20.71 -22.78 43.79
CA ALA A 104 20.15 -23.61 42.73
C ALA A 104 19.44 -24.85 43.27
N ALA A 105 20.05 -25.60 44.20
CA ALA A 105 19.41 -26.78 44.80
C ALA A 105 18.07 -26.44 45.50
N VAL A 106 18.02 -25.31 46.20
CA VAL A 106 16.80 -24.82 46.85
C VAL A 106 15.74 -24.39 45.82
N ARG A 107 16.12 -23.60 44.81
CA ARG A 107 15.20 -23.15 43.74
C ARG A 107 14.69 -24.27 42.83
N VAL A 108 15.48 -25.31 42.60
CA VAL A 108 15.08 -26.51 41.86
C VAL A 108 14.10 -27.34 42.68
N SER A 109 14.37 -27.55 43.99
CA SER A 109 13.43 -28.18 44.92
C SER A 109 12.05 -27.52 44.89
N ALA A 110 11.98 -26.19 44.87
CA ALA A 110 10.73 -25.43 44.81
C ALA A 110 9.85 -25.68 43.57
N ARG A 111 10.44 -26.15 42.46
CA ARG A 111 9.77 -26.31 41.15
C ARG A 111 9.49 -27.76 40.78
N LEU A 112 9.87 -28.73 41.62
CA LEU A 112 9.58 -30.14 41.42
C LEU A 112 8.20 -30.53 41.98
N PRO A 113 7.56 -31.64 41.50
CA PRO A 113 6.19 -32.00 41.90
C PRO A 113 5.98 -32.32 43.40
N LYS A 114 7.06 -32.51 44.15
CA LYS A 114 7.06 -32.69 45.62
C LYS A 114 8.22 -31.88 46.21
N PRO A 115 8.06 -30.57 46.47
CA PRO A 115 9.13 -29.74 47.02
C PRO A 115 9.55 -30.22 48.41
N SER A 116 10.85 -30.19 48.71
CA SER A 116 11.35 -30.71 49.99
C SER A 116 11.37 -29.63 51.08
N ARG A 117 10.51 -29.78 52.09
CA ARG A 117 10.46 -28.90 53.27
C ARG A 117 11.77 -28.89 54.06
N SER A 118 12.52 -30.00 54.11
CA SER A 118 13.81 -30.05 54.81
C SER A 118 14.89 -29.24 54.08
N ILE A 119 14.94 -29.29 52.74
CA ILE A 119 15.83 -28.44 51.93
C ILE A 119 15.48 -26.96 52.13
N ALA A 120 14.18 -26.64 52.13
CA ALA A 120 13.70 -25.28 52.33
C ALA A 120 14.05 -24.73 53.73
N LEU A 121 13.97 -25.55 54.78
CA LEU A 121 14.36 -25.17 56.14
C LEU A 121 15.87 -25.05 56.32
N ALA A 122 16.66 -25.97 55.74
CA ALA A 122 18.13 -25.90 55.80
C ALA A 122 18.68 -24.60 55.18
N ALA A 123 18.07 -24.13 54.09
CA ALA A 123 18.39 -22.87 53.42
C ALA A 123 18.22 -21.61 54.31
N LEU A 124 17.43 -21.69 55.39
CA LEU A 124 17.18 -20.56 56.29
C LEU A 124 18.23 -20.39 57.38
N SER A 125 19.12 -21.37 57.55
CA SER A 125 20.30 -21.28 58.44
C SER A 125 21.55 -20.79 57.71
N ASP A 126 21.45 -20.42 56.42
CA ASP A 126 22.57 -19.89 55.63
C ASP A 126 22.88 -18.43 56.01
N ALA A 127 24.14 -18.03 55.88
CA ALA A 127 24.58 -16.65 56.00
C ALA A 127 24.27 -15.80 54.76
N ALA A 128 24.05 -16.43 53.60
CA ALA A 128 23.80 -15.79 52.31
C ALA A 128 22.31 -15.39 52.14
N PRO A 129 21.97 -14.08 52.02
CA PRO A 129 20.58 -13.64 51.93
C PRO A 129 19.83 -14.15 50.68
N SER A 130 20.57 -14.45 49.60
CA SER A 130 20.12 -15.12 48.38
C SER A 130 19.49 -16.49 48.66
N VAL A 131 20.25 -17.37 49.31
CA VAL A 131 19.83 -18.73 49.72
C VAL A 131 18.67 -18.66 50.70
N VAL A 132 18.72 -17.75 51.68
CA VAL A 132 17.64 -17.54 52.65
C VAL A 132 16.33 -17.07 51.99
N ILE A 133 16.40 -16.17 51.00
CA ILE A 133 15.22 -15.76 50.20
C ILE A 133 14.67 -16.97 49.43
N ALA A 134 15.51 -17.74 48.75
CA ALA A 134 15.10 -18.94 48.05
C ALA A 134 14.44 -19.97 49.00
N GLY A 135 14.93 -20.08 50.24
CA GLY A 135 14.32 -20.90 51.30
C GLY A 135 12.89 -20.44 51.64
N TYR A 136 12.67 -19.15 51.88
CA TYR A 136 11.32 -18.61 52.14
C TYR A 136 10.40 -18.73 50.93
N GLU A 137 10.89 -18.51 49.71
CA GLU A 137 10.12 -18.72 48.48
C GLU A 137 9.72 -20.20 48.30
N THR A 138 10.59 -21.13 48.66
CA THR A 138 10.31 -22.58 48.65
C THR A 138 9.30 -22.97 49.73
N LEU A 139 9.40 -22.41 50.93
CA LEU A 139 8.36 -22.60 51.96
C LEU A 139 7.02 -22.00 51.52
N ALA A 140 7.03 -20.81 50.91
CA ALA A 140 5.85 -20.13 50.39
C ALA A 140 5.14 -20.92 49.27
N SER A 141 5.86 -21.74 48.49
CA SER A 141 5.28 -22.60 47.44
C SER A 141 4.61 -23.88 47.98
N LEU A 142 5.03 -24.37 49.15
CA LEU A 142 4.49 -25.60 49.76
C LEU A 142 3.03 -25.49 50.25
N GLY A 143 2.51 -24.27 50.43
CA GLY A 143 1.16 -24.04 50.91
C GLY A 143 0.91 -24.48 52.37
N LYS A 144 -0.34 -24.36 52.83
CA LYS A 144 -0.69 -24.68 54.22
C LYS A 144 -0.65 -26.19 54.47
N PRO A 145 -0.13 -26.66 55.61
CA PRO A 145 -0.19 -28.07 55.99
C PRO A 145 -1.66 -28.54 56.07
N PRO A 146 -1.94 -29.82 55.74
CA PRO A 146 -3.29 -30.37 55.78
C PRO A 146 -3.78 -30.45 57.23
N ARG A 147 -5.04 -30.02 57.46
CA ARG A 147 -5.69 -29.89 58.78
C ARG A 147 -5.78 -31.17 59.62
N SER A 148 -5.42 -32.33 59.09
CA SER A 148 -5.56 -33.65 59.71
C SER A 148 -4.28 -34.21 60.32
N ALA A 149 -3.14 -33.51 60.23
CA ALA A 149 -1.92 -33.89 60.93
C ALA A 149 -1.88 -33.28 62.35
N PRO A 150 -1.38 -34.01 63.37
CA PRO A 150 -0.95 -33.37 64.61
C PRO A 150 0.25 -32.44 64.34
N ALA A 151 0.49 -31.48 65.23
CA ALA A 151 1.57 -30.50 65.10
C ALA A 151 2.96 -31.15 65.25
N THR A 152 3.47 -31.72 64.16
CA THR A 152 4.83 -32.26 64.06
C THR A 152 5.88 -31.17 64.25
N GLU A 153 7.10 -31.55 64.65
CA GLU A 153 8.24 -30.64 64.85
C GLU A 153 8.48 -29.66 63.68
N GLY A 154 8.17 -30.11 62.45
CA GLY A 154 8.27 -29.31 61.23
C GLY A 154 7.33 -28.10 61.15
N GLU A 155 6.25 -28.04 61.93
CA GLU A 155 5.40 -26.84 62.02
C GLU A 155 5.99 -25.79 62.98
N THR A 156 6.48 -26.23 64.14
CA THR A 156 7.17 -25.36 65.11
C THR A 156 8.45 -24.79 64.51
N ALA A 157 9.19 -25.60 63.73
CA ALA A 157 10.36 -25.14 62.97
C ALA A 157 10.01 -24.07 61.93
N VAL A 158 8.90 -24.22 61.18
CA VAL A 158 8.45 -23.22 60.20
C VAL A 158 8.02 -21.91 60.89
N LEU A 159 7.34 -21.97 62.04
CA LEU A 159 6.97 -20.78 62.80
C LEU A 159 8.23 -20.04 63.32
N GLY A 160 9.14 -20.73 64.00
CA GLY A 160 10.39 -20.14 64.50
C GLY A 160 11.26 -19.55 63.39
N ALA A 161 11.33 -20.23 62.24
CA ALA A 161 12.00 -19.72 61.05
C ALA A 161 11.35 -18.45 60.50
N ILE A 162 10.02 -18.36 60.45
CA ILE A 162 9.31 -17.14 60.03
C ILE A 162 9.59 -15.98 61.01
N GLU A 163 9.60 -16.22 62.32
CA GLU A 163 9.88 -15.16 63.30
C GLU A 163 11.33 -14.65 63.18
N ALA A 164 12.32 -15.54 62.95
CA ALA A 164 13.70 -15.16 62.66
C ALA A 164 13.83 -14.36 61.35
N GLY A 165 13.13 -14.79 60.29
CA GLY A 165 13.10 -14.09 59.00
C GLY A 165 12.49 -12.70 59.05
N LEU A 166 11.47 -12.52 59.91
CA LEU A 166 10.81 -11.22 60.12
C LEU A 166 11.73 -10.19 60.80
N VAL A 167 12.71 -10.61 61.61
CA VAL A 167 13.69 -9.72 62.25
C VAL A 167 15.04 -9.63 61.53
N HIS A 168 15.24 -10.38 60.44
CA HIS A 168 16.53 -10.44 59.75
C HIS A 168 16.99 -9.08 59.16
N ARG A 169 18.30 -8.80 59.20
CA ARG A 169 18.90 -7.50 58.80
C ARG A 169 18.55 -7.02 57.37
N SER A 170 18.35 -7.93 56.41
CA SER A 170 18.03 -7.58 55.01
C SER A 170 16.52 -7.41 54.78
N VAL A 171 16.11 -6.24 54.27
CA VAL A 171 14.73 -5.93 53.84
C VAL A 171 14.16 -6.99 52.88
N ALA A 172 14.99 -7.51 51.97
CA ALA A 172 14.56 -8.49 50.98
C ALA A 172 14.18 -9.84 51.63
N VAL A 173 14.98 -10.32 52.58
CA VAL A 173 14.65 -11.50 53.40
C VAL A 173 13.39 -11.23 54.23
N ARG A 174 13.24 -10.04 54.83
CA ARG A 174 12.04 -9.69 55.60
C ARG A 174 10.77 -9.70 54.75
N CYS A 175 10.81 -9.21 53.50
CA CYS A 175 9.68 -9.32 52.57
C CYS A 175 9.39 -10.77 52.16
N ALA A 176 10.42 -11.60 51.92
CA ALA A 176 10.22 -13.03 51.62
C ALA A 176 9.60 -13.78 52.81
N ALA A 177 10.05 -13.49 54.04
CA ALA A 177 9.47 -14.03 55.26
C ALA A 177 8.01 -13.56 55.48
N ILE A 178 7.65 -12.33 55.09
CA ILE A 178 6.26 -11.84 55.12
C ILE A 178 5.36 -12.65 54.17
N ASP A 179 5.80 -12.94 52.94
CA ASP A 179 5.00 -13.73 51.97
C ASP A 179 4.97 -15.23 52.31
N ALA A 180 6.02 -15.78 52.91
CA ALA A 180 5.96 -17.10 53.54
C ALA A 180 4.93 -17.11 54.69
N ALA A 181 4.93 -16.08 55.54
CA ALA A 181 4.01 -15.98 56.68
C ALA A 181 2.53 -15.90 56.25
N THR A 182 2.18 -15.08 55.26
CA THR A 182 0.80 -14.95 54.76
C THR A 182 0.25 -16.27 54.21
N ARG A 183 1.11 -17.03 53.50
CA ARG A 183 0.74 -18.30 52.87
C ARG A 183 0.74 -19.48 53.83
N LEU A 184 1.58 -19.49 54.86
CA LEU A 184 1.74 -20.64 55.75
C LEU A 184 0.93 -20.53 57.04
N LEU A 185 0.92 -19.35 57.68
CA LEU A 185 0.41 -19.25 59.05
C LEU A 185 -1.15 -19.19 59.12
N PRO A 186 -1.73 -19.72 60.21
CA PRO A 186 -3.09 -19.41 60.64
C PRO A 186 -3.27 -17.91 60.94
N LYS A 187 -4.44 -17.34 60.62
CA LYS A 187 -4.72 -15.90 60.74
C LYS A 187 -4.41 -15.31 62.12
N LYS A 188 -4.64 -16.04 63.21
CA LYS A 188 -4.31 -15.60 64.59
C LYS A 188 -2.80 -15.46 64.82
N GLN A 189 -2.01 -16.47 64.46
CA GLN A 189 -0.54 -16.44 64.62
C GLN A 189 0.08 -15.39 63.72
N LEU A 190 -0.36 -15.31 62.45
CA LEU A 190 0.11 -14.31 61.49
C LEU A 190 -0.09 -12.86 61.97
N VAL A 191 -1.23 -12.55 62.58
CA VAL A 191 -1.49 -11.24 63.20
C VAL A 191 -0.57 -11.00 64.40
N ALA A 192 -0.23 -12.02 65.20
CA ALA A 192 0.70 -11.89 66.32
C ALA A 192 2.18 -11.75 65.89
N SER A 193 2.60 -12.36 64.78
CA SER A 193 3.98 -12.23 64.26
C SER A 193 4.17 -10.94 63.45
N LEU A 194 3.17 -10.49 62.67
CA LEU A 194 3.22 -9.19 61.98
C LEU A 194 2.94 -8.01 62.93
N GLY A 195 2.07 -8.17 63.93
CA GLY A 195 1.73 -7.13 64.91
C GLY A 195 2.91 -6.73 65.82
N ARG A 196 3.91 -7.60 65.97
CA ARG A 196 5.16 -7.30 66.69
C ARG A 196 6.16 -6.45 65.87
N ARG A 197 5.77 -5.93 64.71
CA ARG A 197 6.61 -5.06 63.84
C ARG A 197 6.07 -3.63 63.87
N SER A 198 6.38 -2.91 64.95
CA SER A 198 5.94 -1.53 65.20
C SER A 198 6.57 -0.47 64.27
N ASP A 199 7.80 -0.68 63.79
CA ASP A 199 8.68 0.43 63.36
C ASP A 199 9.16 0.34 61.89
N ALA A 200 8.35 -0.26 61.01
CA ALA A 200 8.71 -0.44 59.60
C ALA A 200 8.69 0.88 58.81
N SER A 201 9.84 1.57 58.75
CA SER A 201 10.03 2.87 58.09
C SER A 201 10.42 2.79 56.60
N VAL A 202 10.86 1.64 56.10
CA VAL A 202 11.36 1.48 54.71
C VAL A 202 10.19 1.30 53.73
N PRO A 203 10.03 2.11 52.67
CA PRO A 203 8.87 2.05 51.77
C PRO A 203 8.63 0.68 51.13
N ARG A 204 9.70 -0.02 50.73
CA ARG A 204 9.62 -1.39 50.15
C ARG A 204 9.07 -2.41 51.16
N GLU A 205 9.41 -2.25 52.43
CA GLU A 205 8.93 -3.11 53.52
C GLU A 205 7.49 -2.79 53.91
N LEU A 206 7.16 -1.50 54.01
CA LEU A 206 5.81 -1.01 54.25
C LEU A 206 4.85 -1.52 53.15
N SER A 207 5.28 -1.47 51.88
CA SER A 207 4.57 -2.05 50.72
C SER A 207 4.33 -3.57 50.86
N CYS A 208 5.30 -4.34 51.39
CA CYS A 208 5.12 -5.76 51.70
C CYS A 208 4.09 -5.97 52.84
N LEU A 209 4.16 -5.16 53.90
CA LEU A 209 3.24 -5.23 55.04
C LEU A 209 1.81 -4.84 54.66
N THR A 210 1.60 -3.79 53.87
CA THR A 210 0.26 -3.37 53.40
C THR A 210 -0.41 -4.47 52.58
N ARG A 211 0.29 -5.09 51.62
CA ARG A 211 -0.24 -6.26 50.87
C ARG A 211 -0.61 -7.41 51.81
N ALA A 212 0.24 -7.70 52.80
CA ALA A 212 -0.03 -8.73 53.78
C ALA A 212 -1.29 -8.41 54.63
N THR A 213 -1.43 -7.19 55.16
CA THR A 213 -2.56 -6.83 56.03
C THR A 213 -3.89 -6.69 55.29
N VAL A 214 -3.86 -6.32 54.01
CA VAL A 214 -5.02 -6.37 53.10
C VAL A 214 -5.59 -7.78 53.02
N SER A 215 -4.75 -8.81 52.83
CA SER A 215 -5.19 -10.21 52.81
C SER A 215 -5.85 -10.69 54.12
N LEU A 216 -5.65 -9.95 55.22
CA LEU A 216 -6.17 -10.24 56.55
C LEU A 216 -7.36 -9.35 56.93
N GLY A 217 -7.69 -8.33 56.14
CA GLY A 217 -8.75 -7.37 56.44
C GLY A 217 -8.39 -6.37 57.56
N GLN A 218 -7.12 -5.94 57.64
CA GLN A 218 -6.59 -5.06 58.69
C GLN A 218 -6.11 -3.72 58.11
N THR A 219 -6.48 -2.58 58.72
CA THR A 219 -6.12 -1.23 58.19
C THR A 219 -4.85 -0.63 58.76
N THR A 220 -4.29 -1.16 59.87
CA THR A 220 -3.21 -0.51 60.64
C THR A 220 -1.97 -0.12 59.81
N PHE A 221 -1.63 -0.93 58.80
CA PHE A 221 -0.51 -0.67 57.89
C PHE A 221 -0.94 -0.03 56.54
N LEU A 222 -2.25 0.07 56.28
CA LEU A 222 -2.82 0.86 55.20
C LEU A 222 -2.86 2.35 55.58
N ASP A 223 -3.36 2.66 56.79
CA ASP A 223 -3.41 4.02 57.32
C ASP A 223 -1.98 4.63 57.39
N ARG A 224 -0.98 3.84 57.78
CA ARG A 224 0.45 4.22 57.75
C ARG A 224 1.04 4.35 56.34
N ALA A 225 0.66 3.48 55.40
CA ALA A 225 1.12 3.58 54.02
C ALA A 225 0.56 4.84 53.32
N ILE A 226 -0.68 5.23 53.62
CA ILE A 226 -1.29 6.48 53.15
C ILE A 226 -0.54 7.70 53.76
N ALA A 227 -0.20 7.65 55.05
CA ALA A 227 0.58 8.70 55.70
C ALA A 227 2.02 8.84 55.16
N ALA A 228 2.57 7.79 54.55
CA ALA A 228 3.91 7.78 53.96
C ALA A 228 3.97 8.28 52.50
N LEU A 229 2.86 8.73 51.90
CA LEU A 229 2.78 9.24 50.52
C LEU A 229 3.29 10.69 50.35
N ASP A 230 4.02 11.25 51.31
CA ASP A 230 4.54 12.64 51.26
C ASP A 230 5.73 12.83 50.30
N ASP A 231 6.33 11.74 49.80
CA ASP A 231 7.53 11.74 48.96
C ASP A 231 7.31 10.98 47.64
N LEU A 232 7.81 11.53 46.54
CA LEU A 232 7.66 11.01 45.18
C LEU A 232 8.28 9.62 44.99
N ASP A 233 9.41 9.33 45.65
CA ASP A 233 10.05 8.01 45.53
C ASP A 233 9.17 6.91 46.16
N THR A 234 8.45 7.23 47.24
CA THR A 234 7.52 6.28 47.89
C THR A 234 6.28 5.99 47.04
N HIS A 235 5.83 6.96 46.25
CA HIS A 235 4.58 6.88 45.48
C HIS A 235 4.55 5.66 44.54
N SER A 236 5.66 5.44 43.82
CA SER A 236 5.81 4.29 42.90
C SER A 236 5.73 2.92 43.58
N VAL A 237 6.11 2.85 44.86
CA VAL A 237 6.23 1.60 45.66
C VAL A 237 4.99 1.33 46.51
N LEU A 238 4.29 2.38 46.94
CA LEU A 238 3.13 2.30 47.84
C LEU A 238 1.78 2.36 47.10
N ALA A 239 1.61 3.23 46.09
CA ALA A 239 0.31 3.41 45.43
C ALA A 239 -0.28 2.10 44.84
N PRO A 240 0.50 1.18 44.23
CA PRO A 240 -0.03 -0.11 43.76
C PRO A 240 -0.50 -1.02 44.91
N ALA A 241 0.20 -1.03 46.04
CA ALA A 241 -0.17 -1.82 47.22
C ALA A 241 -1.42 -1.24 47.92
N ILE A 242 -1.54 0.08 47.96
CA ILE A 242 -2.71 0.80 48.49
C ILE A 242 -3.93 0.55 47.59
N GLY A 243 -3.81 0.68 46.27
CA GLY A 243 -4.91 0.41 45.32
C GLY A 243 -5.44 -1.02 45.37
N GLN A 244 -4.58 -2.00 45.63
CA GLN A 244 -4.97 -3.41 45.86
C GLN A 244 -5.78 -3.64 47.15
N SER A 245 -5.95 -2.63 48.02
CA SER A 245 -6.63 -2.78 49.32
C SER A 245 -8.14 -2.96 49.27
N GLY A 246 -8.76 -2.76 48.10
CA GLY A 246 -10.20 -2.95 47.89
C GLY A 246 -11.06 -2.19 48.92
N LYS A 247 -12.10 -2.84 49.45
CA LYS A 247 -13.14 -2.21 50.30
C LYS A 247 -12.63 -1.45 51.54
N LEU A 248 -11.40 -1.70 51.99
CA LEU A 248 -10.78 -0.96 53.10
C LEU A 248 -10.25 0.44 52.71
N LEU A 249 -10.00 0.67 51.42
CA LEU A 249 -9.39 1.91 50.91
C LEU A 249 -10.29 3.12 51.15
N GLY A 250 -11.56 3.05 50.77
CA GLY A 250 -12.52 4.16 50.88
C GLY A 250 -12.59 4.75 52.30
N PRO A 251 -12.88 3.95 53.35
CA PRO A 251 -12.93 4.43 54.73
C PRO A 251 -11.62 5.00 55.27
N ALA A 252 -10.46 4.58 54.76
CA ALA A 252 -9.17 5.16 55.15
C ALA A 252 -8.98 6.56 54.52
N LEU A 253 -9.14 6.66 53.19
CA LEU A 253 -8.95 7.92 52.44
C LEU A 253 -9.91 9.03 52.93
N THR A 254 -11.18 8.71 53.19
CA THR A 254 -12.16 9.71 53.66
C THR A 254 -11.94 10.19 55.10
N ARG A 255 -11.04 9.57 55.88
CA ARG A 255 -10.71 9.97 57.26
C ARG A 255 -9.38 10.71 57.38
N GLY A 256 -8.35 10.32 56.62
CA GLY A 256 -7.00 10.89 56.74
C GLY A 256 -6.70 12.12 55.87
N LEU A 257 -7.44 12.33 54.79
CA LEU A 257 -7.14 13.37 53.79
C LEU A 257 -7.86 14.73 53.89
N PRO A 258 -8.97 14.96 54.66
CA PRO A 258 -9.71 16.24 54.62
C PRO A 258 -8.91 17.53 54.86
N THR A 259 -7.73 17.46 55.49
CA THR A 259 -6.86 18.59 55.81
C THR A 259 -5.42 18.42 55.28
N SER A 260 -5.22 17.49 54.34
CA SER A 260 -3.88 17.14 53.82
C SER A 260 -3.47 17.94 52.58
N PRO A 261 -2.15 18.17 52.37
CA PRO A 261 -1.65 18.90 51.20
C PRO A 261 -1.83 18.14 49.87
N ASP A 262 -1.84 18.90 48.79
CA ASP A 262 -2.08 18.50 47.38
C ASP A 262 -1.33 17.24 46.92
N ALA A 263 -0.09 17.04 47.39
CA ALA A 263 0.71 15.84 47.09
C ALA A 263 0.05 14.55 47.58
N ARG A 264 -0.45 14.52 48.84
CA ARG A 264 -1.15 13.36 49.41
C ARG A 264 -2.46 13.09 48.70
N VAL A 265 -3.19 14.14 48.33
CA VAL A 265 -4.45 14.03 47.59
C VAL A 265 -4.20 13.47 46.18
N SER A 266 -3.14 13.91 45.52
CA SER A 266 -2.71 13.38 44.21
C SER A 266 -2.33 11.90 44.30
N GLY A 267 -1.53 11.50 45.30
CA GLY A 267 -1.17 10.10 45.53
C GLY A 267 -2.36 9.20 45.88
N ALA A 268 -3.34 9.72 46.63
CA ALA A 268 -4.59 9.03 46.91
C ALA A 268 -5.46 8.84 45.66
N LEU A 269 -5.55 9.85 44.79
CA LEU A 269 -6.25 9.78 43.51
C LEU A 269 -5.58 8.83 42.52
N ALA A 270 -4.25 8.71 42.54
CA ALA A 270 -3.52 7.69 41.80
C ALA A 270 -3.84 6.27 42.30
N ALA A 271 -3.85 6.05 43.63
CA ALA A 271 -4.22 4.77 44.21
C ALA A 271 -5.69 4.37 43.96
N LEU A 272 -6.58 5.33 43.72
CA LEU A 272 -7.99 5.09 43.38
C LEU A 272 -8.23 4.60 41.94
N ALA A 273 -7.29 4.78 41.01
CA ALA A 273 -7.49 4.44 39.59
C ALA A 273 -7.91 2.97 39.37
N GLY A 274 -7.36 2.03 40.16
CA GLY A 274 -7.69 0.61 40.08
C GLY A 274 -8.92 0.16 40.89
N HIS A 275 -9.59 1.07 41.61
CA HIS A 275 -10.65 0.70 42.56
C HIS A 275 -12.05 0.64 41.88
N PRO A 276 -12.92 -0.34 42.21
CA PRO A 276 -14.27 -0.42 41.65
C PRO A 276 -15.17 0.76 42.09
N ASP A 277 -15.17 1.10 43.38
CA ASP A 277 -15.98 2.21 43.92
C ASP A 277 -15.33 3.60 43.76
N ARG A 278 -14.32 3.75 42.87
CA ARG A 278 -13.46 4.95 42.80
C ARG A 278 -14.24 6.26 42.68
N ILE A 279 -15.29 6.30 41.87
CA ILE A 279 -16.16 7.47 41.68
C ILE A 279 -16.97 7.80 42.95
N ALA A 280 -17.46 6.78 43.67
CA ALA A 280 -18.18 6.98 44.93
C ALA A 280 -17.26 7.45 46.07
N ILE A 281 -15.97 7.10 46.04
CA ILE A 281 -14.97 7.61 46.98
C ILE A 281 -14.57 9.04 46.61
N ALA A 282 -14.29 9.33 45.33
CA ALA A 282 -14.01 10.67 44.84
C ALA A 282 -15.17 11.65 45.11
N GLY A 283 -16.42 11.21 44.95
CA GLY A 283 -17.61 12.00 45.30
C GLY A 283 -17.71 12.36 46.78
N LYS A 284 -17.23 11.49 47.69
CA LYS A 284 -17.13 11.81 49.13
C LYS A 284 -16.01 12.83 49.40
N LEU A 285 -14.83 12.62 48.80
CA LEU A 285 -13.71 13.56 48.92
C LEU A 285 -14.08 14.96 48.39
N LEU A 286 -14.84 15.04 47.29
CA LEU A 286 -15.33 16.30 46.70
C LEU A 286 -16.26 17.11 47.63
N VAL A 287 -16.94 16.45 48.56
CA VAL A 287 -17.81 17.08 49.57
C VAL A 287 -17.01 17.47 50.82
N SER A 288 -16.00 16.69 51.20
CA SER A 288 -15.19 16.91 52.41
C SER A 288 -14.02 17.89 52.23
N LEU A 289 -13.53 18.13 51.02
CA LEU A 289 -12.39 18.98 50.72
C LEU A 289 -12.80 20.40 50.29
N GLN A 290 -11.88 21.37 50.47
CA GLN A 290 -12.00 22.75 49.99
C GLN A 290 -10.66 23.23 49.40
N GLY A 291 -10.68 24.29 48.58
CA GLY A 291 -9.48 24.84 47.92
C GLY A 291 -8.83 23.87 46.93
N SER A 292 -7.53 24.04 46.67
CA SER A 292 -6.75 23.23 45.71
C SER A 292 -6.95 21.70 45.85
N PRO A 293 -6.99 21.11 47.07
CA PRO A 293 -7.36 19.70 47.25
C PRO A 293 -8.68 19.27 46.59
N ARG A 294 -9.69 20.16 46.57
CA ARG A 294 -10.99 19.91 45.94
C ARG A 294 -10.92 20.01 44.42
N ASP A 295 -10.13 20.96 43.90
CA ASP A 295 -9.95 21.18 42.47
C ASP A 295 -9.12 20.07 41.81
N LEU A 296 -8.20 19.43 42.56
CA LEU A 296 -7.54 18.18 42.16
C LEU A 296 -8.54 17.03 42.00
N VAL A 297 -9.49 16.86 42.93
CA VAL A 297 -10.55 15.84 42.82
C VAL A 297 -11.48 16.13 41.65
N LEU A 298 -11.83 17.39 41.39
CA LEU A 298 -12.59 17.79 40.20
C LEU A 298 -11.84 17.48 38.91
N SER A 299 -10.54 17.82 38.84
CA SER A 299 -9.70 17.55 37.67
C SER A 299 -9.56 16.06 37.37
N TRP A 300 -9.43 15.23 38.43
CA TRP A 300 -9.43 13.78 38.30
C TRP A 300 -10.80 13.22 37.88
N LEU A 301 -11.91 13.74 38.40
CA LEU A 301 -13.26 13.37 37.97
C LEU A 301 -13.53 13.75 36.51
N VAL A 302 -12.99 14.87 36.04
CA VAL A 302 -13.03 15.28 34.62
C VAL A 302 -12.27 14.29 33.74
N ALA A 303 -11.12 13.78 34.18
CA ALA A 303 -10.40 12.71 33.47
C ALA A 303 -11.18 11.38 33.44
N HIS A 304 -12.03 11.12 34.45
CA HIS A 304 -12.87 9.93 34.58
C HIS A 304 -14.35 10.17 34.23
N ALA A 305 -14.67 11.20 33.42
CA ALA A 305 -16.04 11.63 33.15
C ALA A 305 -16.93 10.55 32.46
N ALA A 306 -16.32 9.53 31.85
CA ALA A 306 -17.00 8.37 31.26
C ALA A 306 -17.42 7.29 32.29
N ASP A 307 -16.87 7.31 33.52
CA ASP A 307 -17.21 6.32 34.54
C ASP A 307 -18.64 6.54 35.08
N LYS A 308 -19.35 5.43 35.32
CA LYS A 308 -20.74 5.44 35.81
C LYS A 308 -20.86 6.22 37.13
N GLY A 309 -21.59 7.33 37.07
CA GLY A 309 -21.85 8.23 38.21
C GLY A 309 -21.01 9.51 38.23
N ALA A 310 -19.90 9.59 37.46
CA ALA A 310 -19.10 10.80 37.39
C ALA A 310 -19.88 12.03 36.85
N PRO A 311 -20.75 11.91 35.82
CA PRO A 311 -21.56 13.04 35.34
C PRO A 311 -22.46 13.67 36.40
N ALA A 312 -23.00 12.89 37.33
CA ALA A 312 -23.84 13.40 38.41
C ALA A 312 -23.04 14.26 39.40
N LEU A 313 -21.80 13.85 39.72
CA LEU A 313 -20.89 14.63 40.57
C LEU A 313 -20.39 15.91 39.88
N LEU A 314 -20.06 15.80 38.58
CA LEU A 314 -19.61 16.94 37.77
C LEU A 314 -20.71 17.97 37.50
N SER A 315 -22.00 17.60 37.60
CA SER A 315 -23.13 18.50 37.34
C SER A 315 -23.12 19.75 38.23
N SER A 316 -22.74 19.64 39.52
CA SER A 316 -22.63 20.85 40.37
C SER A 316 -21.42 21.71 40.05
N ALA A 317 -20.34 21.13 39.50
CA ALA A 317 -19.17 21.90 39.06
C ALA A 317 -19.45 22.62 37.74
N LEU A 318 -20.29 22.04 36.88
CA LEU A 318 -20.79 22.67 35.66
C LEU A 318 -21.66 23.91 35.95
N GLU A 319 -22.37 23.97 37.07
CA GLU A 319 -23.19 25.13 37.44
C GLU A 319 -22.45 26.20 38.26
N LYS A 320 -21.56 25.79 39.17
CA LYS A 320 -20.97 26.68 40.20
C LYS A 320 -19.45 26.78 40.17
N GLY A 321 -18.78 26.05 39.27
CA GLY A 321 -17.33 26.11 39.10
C GLY A 321 -16.85 27.34 38.34
N ALA A 322 -15.55 27.61 38.40
CA ALA A 322 -14.88 28.63 37.59
C ALA A 322 -15.07 28.35 36.07
N PRO A 323 -14.93 29.35 35.18
CA PRO A 323 -15.12 29.16 33.74
C PRO A 323 -14.28 28.03 33.14
N GLU A 324 -13.03 27.93 33.57
CA GLU A 324 -12.09 26.86 33.23
C GLU A 324 -12.67 25.47 33.61
N THR A 325 -13.22 25.36 34.82
CA THR A 325 -13.89 24.15 35.31
C THR A 325 -15.13 23.82 34.47
N ARG A 326 -16.00 24.80 34.18
CA ARG A 326 -17.21 24.60 33.37
C ARG A 326 -16.85 24.13 31.96
N ALA A 327 -15.89 24.77 31.31
CA ALA A 327 -15.42 24.42 29.98
C ALA A 327 -14.76 23.03 29.93
N ALA A 328 -13.94 22.68 30.93
CA ALA A 328 -13.32 21.35 31.05
C ALA A 328 -14.37 20.25 31.27
N VAL A 329 -15.37 20.49 32.13
CA VAL A 329 -16.47 19.56 32.39
C VAL A 329 -17.32 19.34 31.12
N LEU A 330 -17.75 20.39 30.43
CA LEU A 330 -18.44 20.26 29.14
C LEU A 330 -17.61 19.45 28.14
N SER A 331 -16.33 19.77 28.00
CA SER A 331 -15.41 19.13 27.04
C SER A 331 -15.20 17.64 27.32
N ALA A 332 -15.17 17.23 28.60
CA ALA A 332 -14.99 15.83 28.99
C ALA A 332 -16.30 15.03 28.95
N LEU A 333 -17.42 15.62 29.37
CA LEU A 333 -18.75 14.99 29.20
C LEU A 333 -19.06 14.80 27.70
N ALA A 334 -18.73 15.78 26.85
CA ALA A 334 -18.80 15.66 25.40
C ALA A 334 -17.76 14.72 24.77
N LYS A 335 -16.86 14.09 25.54
CA LYS A 335 -16.03 12.96 25.07
C LYS A 335 -16.64 11.60 25.44
N SER A 336 -17.58 11.54 26.39
CA SER A 336 -18.24 10.31 26.81
C SER A 336 -19.60 10.11 26.13
N ASP A 337 -20.49 11.11 26.20
CA ASP A 337 -21.75 11.15 25.45
C ASP A 337 -22.17 12.60 25.19
N ALA A 338 -21.80 13.14 24.03
CA ALA A 338 -22.22 14.48 23.63
C ALA A 338 -23.74 14.62 23.44
N ARG A 339 -24.46 13.54 23.13
CA ARG A 339 -25.91 13.58 22.85
C ARG A 339 -26.72 13.66 24.14
N ALA A 340 -26.31 12.96 25.20
CA ALA A 340 -26.89 13.12 26.53
C ALA A 340 -26.59 14.49 27.16
N VAL A 341 -25.47 15.13 26.75
CA VAL A 341 -25.02 16.42 27.29
C VAL A 341 -25.65 17.61 26.57
N ALA A 342 -25.99 17.48 25.28
CA ALA A 342 -26.54 18.56 24.45
C ALA A 342 -27.72 19.35 25.10
N PRO A 343 -28.74 18.72 25.74
CA PRO A 343 -29.81 19.46 26.40
C PRO A 343 -29.32 20.38 27.54
N VAL A 344 -28.27 19.96 28.27
CA VAL A 344 -27.65 20.74 29.34
C VAL A 344 -26.69 21.79 28.78
N ALA A 345 -26.05 21.51 27.63
CA ALA A 345 -25.15 22.43 26.95
C ALA A 345 -25.87 23.67 26.38
N ARG A 346 -27.16 23.57 26.02
CA ARG A 346 -27.96 24.68 25.45
C ARG A 346 -27.80 26.00 26.21
N ARG A 347 -27.94 25.99 27.54
CA ARG A 347 -27.82 27.21 28.37
C ARG A 347 -26.41 27.80 28.39
N PHE A 348 -25.38 26.98 28.14
CA PHE A 348 -23.98 27.41 28.14
C PHE A 348 -23.54 28.02 26.80
N LEU A 349 -24.37 27.96 25.75
CA LEU A 349 -24.21 28.80 24.53
C LEU A 349 -24.41 30.31 24.81
N ALA A 350 -24.83 30.68 26.02
CA ALA A 350 -24.95 32.05 26.49
C ALA A 350 -24.09 32.35 27.75
N ASP A 351 -23.11 31.49 28.07
CA ASP A 351 -22.23 31.71 29.22
C ASP A 351 -21.36 32.98 29.03
N PRO A 352 -21.17 33.82 30.07
CA PRO A 352 -20.31 35.00 29.98
C PRO A 352 -18.88 34.69 29.49
N SER A 353 -18.35 33.50 29.78
CA SER A 353 -17.01 33.10 29.35
C SER A 353 -17.01 32.47 27.96
N VAL A 354 -16.21 33.06 27.07
CA VAL A 354 -15.97 32.58 25.70
C VAL A 354 -15.49 31.12 25.67
N LYS A 355 -14.64 30.72 26.64
CA LYS A 355 -14.16 29.34 26.80
C LYS A 355 -15.31 28.34 27.02
N VAL A 356 -16.32 28.75 27.79
CA VAL A 356 -17.48 27.90 28.11
C VAL A 356 -18.44 27.85 26.93
N ARG A 357 -18.67 28.97 26.22
CA ARG A 357 -19.46 28.98 24.98
C ARG A 357 -18.83 28.12 23.88
N ALA A 358 -17.50 28.17 23.71
CA ALA A 358 -16.78 27.30 22.78
C ALA A 358 -16.91 25.82 23.16
N ALA A 359 -16.75 25.48 24.44
CA ALA A 359 -16.94 24.11 24.92
C ALA A 359 -18.39 23.61 24.75
N ALA A 360 -19.39 24.48 24.92
CA ALA A 360 -20.79 24.17 24.67
C ALA A 360 -21.06 23.94 23.18
N ALA A 361 -20.56 24.80 22.28
CA ALA A 361 -20.65 24.62 20.83
C ALA A 361 -20.00 23.29 20.37
N GLN A 362 -18.87 22.91 20.97
CA GLN A 362 -18.22 21.62 20.70
C GLN A 362 -19.02 20.38 21.15
N VAL A 363 -20.03 20.53 22.02
CA VAL A 363 -20.99 19.44 22.31
C VAL A 363 -21.84 19.17 21.07
N PHE A 364 -22.44 20.22 20.51
CA PHE A 364 -23.28 20.12 19.31
C PHE A 364 -22.48 19.75 18.05
N ALA A 365 -21.21 20.16 17.96
CA ALA A 365 -20.32 19.74 16.86
C ALA A 365 -20.01 18.23 16.87
N LYS A 366 -20.15 17.55 18.02
CA LYS A 366 -19.95 16.09 18.15
C LYS A 366 -21.24 15.27 18.12
N ALA A 367 -22.36 15.89 18.46
CA ALA A 367 -23.69 15.30 18.40
C ALA A 367 -24.68 16.27 17.73
N PRO A 368 -24.52 16.54 16.42
CA PRO A 368 -25.44 17.42 15.71
C PRO A 368 -26.83 16.80 15.62
N ASP A 369 -27.86 17.62 15.84
CA ASP A 369 -29.25 17.26 15.68
C ASP A 369 -29.96 18.41 14.97
N ARG A 370 -30.67 18.12 13.87
CA ARG A 370 -31.40 19.12 13.06
C ARG A 370 -32.51 19.85 13.84
N ARG A 371 -32.88 19.36 15.02
CA ARG A 371 -33.78 20.04 15.96
C ARG A 371 -33.14 21.23 16.68
N GLU A 372 -31.80 21.30 16.72
CA GLU A 372 -31.05 22.40 17.36
C GLU A 372 -30.71 23.53 16.37
N THR A 373 -30.98 23.37 15.06
CA THR A 373 -30.53 24.28 14.00
C THR A 373 -30.87 25.75 14.30
N THR A 374 -32.10 26.07 14.71
CA THR A 374 -32.52 27.45 15.03
C THR A 374 -31.67 28.05 16.17
N LEU A 375 -31.49 27.30 17.27
CA LEU A 375 -30.71 27.72 18.43
C LEU A 375 -29.23 27.95 18.08
N LEU A 376 -28.67 27.09 17.21
CA LEU A 376 -27.28 27.19 16.76
C LEU A 376 -27.08 28.37 15.78
N VAL A 377 -28.06 28.66 14.92
CA VAL A 377 -28.03 29.86 14.05
C VAL A 377 -28.13 31.14 14.89
N GLU A 378 -29.04 31.21 15.86
CA GLU A 378 -29.15 32.35 16.79
C GLU A 378 -27.85 32.56 17.60
N ALA A 379 -27.22 31.49 18.07
CA ALA A 379 -25.94 31.54 18.76
C ALA A 379 -24.82 32.07 17.83
N TYR A 380 -24.74 31.56 16.59
CA TYR A 380 -23.72 31.99 15.62
C TYR A 380 -23.89 33.47 15.24
N GLN A 381 -25.13 33.91 14.99
CA GLN A 381 -25.45 35.32 14.71
C GLN A 381 -25.07 36.24 15.89
N ARG A 382 -25.30 35.81 17.13
CA ARG A 382 -24.92 36.57 18.34
C ARG A 382 -23.40 36.73 18.48
N GLU A 383 -22.64 35.65 18.28
CA GLU A 383 -21.17 35.71 18.33
C GLU A 383 -20.58 36.50 17.15
N ARG A 384 -21.25 36.52 15.99
CA ARG A 384 -20.86 37.30 14.80
C ARG A 384 -21.20 38.78 14.92
N ALA A 385 -22.28 39.15 15.62
CA ALA A 385 -22.61 40.54 15.92
C ALA A 385 -21.54 41.20 16.84
N ASN A 386 -20.93 40.42 17.73
CA ASN A 386 -19.81 40.83 18.58
C ASN A 386 -18.49 40.14 18.12
N ALA A 387 -18.15 40.28 16.83
CA ALA A 387 -16.99 39.63 16.24
C ALA A 387 -15.67 40.13 16.84
N SER A 388 -14.95 39.22 17.51
CA SER A 388 -13.55 39.36 17.94
C SER A 388 -12.78 38.08 17.65
N ASP A 389 -11.46 38.13 17.70
CA ASP A 389 -10.61 36.93 17.58
C ASP A 389 -10.81 35.97 18.76
N GLU A 390 -11.08 36.49 19.96
CA GLU A 390 -11.41 35.66 21.14
C GLU A 390 -12.65 34.80 20.90
N ASN A 391 -13.67 35.32 20.20
CA ASN A 391 -14.91 34.61 19.90
C ASN A 391 -14.78 33.64 18.69
N LEU A 392 -13.68 33.65 17.94
CA LEU A 392 -13.50 32.79 16.76
C LEU A 392 -13.61 31.28 17.05
N PRO A 393 -13.09 30.72 18.16
CA PRO A 393 -13.30 29.32 18.54
C PRO A 393 -14.77 28.95 18.82
N VAL A 394 -15.62 29.93 19.18
CA VAL A 394 -17.06 29.72 19.32
C VAL A 394 -17.71 29.66 17.94
N ARG A 395 -17.42 30.65 17.07
CA ARG A 395 -18.01 30.75 15.72
C ARG A 395 -17.66 29.55 14.84
N THR A 396 -16.39 29.12 14.84
CA THR A 396 -15.94 27.94 14.11
C THR A 396 -16.56 26.63 14.63
N ALA A 397 -16.69 26.45 15.94
CA ALA A 397 -17.38 25.29 16.50
C ALA A 397 -18.88 25.26 16.18
N LEU A 398 -19.53 26.44 16.13
CA LEU A 398 -20.94 26.57 15.73
C LEU A 398 -21.13 26.29 14.23
N LEU A 399 -20.24 26.75 13.35
CA LEU A 399 -20.27 26.40 11.92
C LEU A 399 -20.15 24.87 11.73
N THR A 400 -19.23 24.20 12.43
CA THR A 400 -19.10 22.73 12.40
C THR A 400 -20.38 22.03 12.88
N ALA A 401 -20.98 22.51 13.98
CA ALA A 401 -22.24 21.97 14.49
C ALA A 401 -23.41 22.15 13.50
N LEU A 402 -23.50 23.33 12.88
CA LEU A 402 -24.51 23.66 11.88
C LEU A 402 -24.38 22.80 10.62
N GLY A 403 -23.17 22.65 10.07
CA GLY A 403 -22.93 21.79 8.91
C GLY A 403 -23.33 20.34 9.17
N GLY A 404 -22.99 19.82 10.35
CA GLY A 404 -23.37 18.47 10.80
C GLY A 404 -24.89 18.22 10.93
N THR A 405 -25.74 19.26 10.87
CA THR A 405 -27.22 19.07 10.92
C THR A 405 -27.81 18.56 9.59
N GLY A 406 -27.09 18.65 8.48
CA GLY A 406 -27.60 18.31 7.15
C GLY A 406 -28.72 19.24 6.65
N ALA A 407 -28.89 20.43 7.24
CA ALA A 407 -29.86 21.42 6.80
C ALA A 407 -29.31 22.19 5.58
N SER A 408 -29.65 21.72 4.37
CA SER A 408 -29.21 22.29 3.08
C SER A 408 -29.53 23.77 2.91
N ASP A 409 -30.60 24.22 3.56
CA ASP A 409 -31.03 25.63 3.67
C ASP A 409 -30.00 26.55 4.35
N LEU A 410 -28.98 26.00 5.04
CA LEU A 410 -27.86 26.75 5.61
C LEU A 410 -26.72 27.05 4.63
N ALA A 411 -26.70 26.46 3.43
CA ALA A 411 -25.61 26.67 2.47
C ALA A 411 -25.29 28.17 2.18
N PRO A 412 -26.28 29.10 2.07
CA PRO A 412 -26.00 30.53 1.92
C PRO A 412 -25.29 31.15 3.13
N LEU A 413 -25.60 30.69 4.35
CA LEU A 413 -24.96 31.16 5.59
C LEU A 413 -23.47 30.78 5.60
N PHE A 414 -23.15 29.54 5.18
CA PHE A 414 -21.75 29.11 5.07
C PHE A 414 -21.01 29.84 3.93
N VAL A 415 -21.65 30.06 2.79
CA VAL A 415 -21.07 30.87 1.68
C VAL A 415 -20.75 32.31 2.12
N ASP A 416 -21.54 32.91 2.99
CA ASP A 416 -21.24 34.22 3.59
C ASP A 416 -20.15 34.14 4.67
N ALA A 417 -20.10 33.05 5.43
CA ALA A 417 -19.06 32.76 6.42
C ALA A 417 -17.65 32.61 5.79
N ILE A 418 -17.54 32.16 4.52
CA ILE A 418 -16.26 32.12 3.76
C ILE A 418 -15.55 33.48 3.79
N THR A 419 -16.30 34.57 3.72
CA THR A 419 -15.78 35.94 3.68
C THR A 419 -15.50 36.55 5.06
N GLN A 420 -15.67 35.83 6.17
CA GLN A 420 -15.44 36.34 7.52
C GLN A 420 -14.04 35.98 8.05
N PRO A 421 -13.35 36.87 8.80
CA PRO A 421 -12.02 36.62 9.31
C PRO A 421 -11.90 35.32 10.13
N GLY A 422 -11.02 34.42 9.68
CA GLY A 422 -10.73 33.14 10.34
C GLY A 422 -11.78 32.02 10.15
N GLU A 423 -12.92 32.29 9.52
CA GLU A 423 -14.03 31.32 9.43
C GLU A 423 -14.00 30.45 8.16
N ALA A 424 -13.27 30.86 7.12
CA ALA A 424 -13.32 30.24 5.79
C ALA A 424 -13.17 28.71 5.78
N ASN A 425 -12.21 28.17 6.54
CA ASN A 425 -12.02 26.72 6.63
C ASN A 425 -13.23 26.02 7.26
N ALA A 426 -13.76 26.53 8.38
CA ALA A 426 -14.93 25.96 9.05
C ALA A 426 -16.20 26.09 8.21
N ALA A 427 -16.32 27.15 7.42
CA ALA A 427 -17.39 27.33 6.44
C ALA A 427 -17.31 26.30 5.29
N VAL A 428 -16.10 25.99 4.80
CA VAL A 428 -15.88 24.93 3.80
C VAL A 428 -16.17 23.55 4.38
N GLU A 429 -15.70 23.21 5.59
CA GLU A 429 -16.06 21.96 6.26
C GLU A 429 -17.58 21.81 6.42
N ALA A 430 -18.29 22.90 6.78
CA ALA A 430 -19.74 22.90 6.90
C ALA A 430 -20.45 22.70 5.55
N LEU A 431 -19.95 23.28 4.45
CA LEU A 431 -20.46 23.05 3.10
C LEU A 431 -20.23 21.61 2.63
N VAL A 432 -19.06 21.03 2.92
CA VAL A 432 -18.76 19.62 2.61
C VAL A 432 -19.67 18.69 3.41
N ALA A 433 -19.96 19.01 4.68
CA ALA A 433 -20.89 18.25 5.52
C ALA A 433 -22.36 18.27 5.03
N LEU A 434 -22.78 19.29 4.26
CA LEU A 434 -24.10 19.31 3.59
C LEU A 434 -24.16 18.40 2.35
N GLY A 435 -23.00 17.99 1.79
CA GLY A 435 -22.93 17.16 0.59
C GLY A 435 -23.67 17.79 -0.61
N PRO A 436 -24.38 16.97 -1.43
CA PRO A 436 -25.18 17.46 -2.56
C PRO A 436 -26.17 18.57 -2.23
N GLY A 437 -26.63 18.68 -0.97
CA GLY A 437 -27.56 19.73 -0.54
C GLY A 437 -27.05 21.17 -0.72
N ALA A 438 -25.72 21.36 -0.86
CA ALA A 438 -25.14 22.68 -1.13
C ALA A 438 -25.05 23.03 -2.64
N ALA A 439 -25.18 22.05 -3.55
CA ALA A 439 -24.85 22.15 -4.97
C ALA A 439 -25.41 23.41 -5.66
N SER A 440 -26.72 23.64 -5.57
CA SER A 440 -27.40 24.77 -6.22
C SER A 440 -26.89 26.14 -5.74
N THR A 441 -26.53 26.26 -4.47
CA THR A 441 -25.97 27.50 -3.89
C THR A 441 -24.54 27.71 -4.37
N LEU A 442 -23.75 26.64 -4.43
CA LEU A 442 -22.36 26.69 -4.91
C LEU A 442 -22.29 27.04 -6.41
N ALA A 443 -23.18 26.48 -7.23
CA ALA A 443 -23.33 26.85 -8.64
C ALA A 443 -23.66 28.34 -8.83
N LEU A 444 -24.49 28.93 -7.96
CA LEU A 444 -24.84 30.35 -8.03
C LEU A 444 -23.63 31.27 -7.78
N VAL A 445 -22.78 30.95 -6.80
CA VAL A 445 -21.55 31.72 -6.52
C VAL A 445 -20.60 31.71 -7.72
N ILE A 446 -20.44 30.56 -8.37
CA ILE A 446 -19.61 30.41 -9.59
C ILE A 446 -20.17 31.27 -10.73
N LYS A 447 -21.50 31.26 -10.96
CA LYS A 447 -22.16 32.09 -11.98
C LYS A 447 -21.95 33.58 -11.75
N MET A 448 -22.10 34.05 -10.51
CA MET A 448 -21.81 35.44 -10.13
C MET A 448 -20.34 35.83 -10.42
N SER A 449 -19.45 34.83 -10.47
CA SER A 449 -18.00 34.96 -10.64
C SER A 449 -17.35 35.74 -9.48
N ASP A 450 -17.79 35.43 -8.26
CA ASP A 450 -17.19 35.96 -7.03
C ASP A 450 -15.76 35.42 -6.88
N ALA A 451 -14.76 36.23 -7.26
CA ALA A 451 -13.36 35.83 -7.26
C ALA A 451 -12.80 35.54 -5.86
N VAL A 452 -13.46 36.01 -4.79
CA VAL A 452 -13.04 35.76 -3.40
C VAL A 452 -13.57 34.42 -2.92
N ARG A 453 -14.84 34.11 -3.20
CA ARG A 453 -15.50 32.87 -2.75
C ARG A 453 -15.25 31.66 -3.66
N THR A 454 -15.08 31.88 -4.98
CA THR A 454 -14.95 30.79 -5.97
C THR A 454 -13.88 29.74 -5.62
N PRO A 455 -12.65 30.10 -5.15
CA PRO A 455 -11.65 29.08 -4.79
C PRO A 455 -12.10 28.12 -3.68
N TYR A 456 -12.74 28.65 -2.63
CA TYR A 456 -13.29 27.87 -1.51
C TYR A 456 -14.49 27.02 -1.93
N VAL A 457 -15.33 27.55 -2.83
CA VAL A 457 -16.45 26.83 -3.42
C VAL A 457 -15.98 25.65 -4.29
N LEU A 458 -14.87 25.80 -5.01
CA LEU A 458 -14.28 24.72 -5.80
C LEU A 458 -13.61 23.65 -4.93
N ASP A 459 -12.95 24.02 -3.82
CA ASP A 459 -12.47 23.05 -2.82
C ASP A 459 -13.65 22.24 -2.26
N ALA A 460 -14.71 22.91 -1.78
CA ALA A 460 -15.90 22.26 -1.25
C ALA A 460 -16.53 21.29 -2.27
N LEU A 461 -16.75 21.71 -3.52
CA LEU A 461 -17.31 20.83 -4.57
C LEU A 461 -16.42 19.62 -4.86
N SER A 462 -15.10 19.80 -4.94
CA SER A 462 -14.16 18.71 -5.19
C SER A 462 -14.15 17.65 -4.08
N ARG A 463 -14.46 18.07 -2.84
CA ARG A 463 -14.53 17.22 -1.65
C ARG A 463 -15.90 16.59 -1.43
N ILE A 464 -16.97 17.18 -1.99
CA ILE A 464 -18.32 16.61 -2.01
C ILE A 464 -18.42 15.47 -3.04
N GLY A 465 -17.91 15.68 -4.26
CA GLY A 465 -17.85 14.69 -5.35
C GLY A 465 -19.21 14.34 -5.99
N SER A 466 -20.19 13.86 -5.19
CA SER A 466 -21.54 13.55 -5.65
C SER A 466 -22.35 14.81 -5.98
N GLY A 467 -23.09 14.81 -7.10
CA GLY A 467 -23.88 15.97 -7.54
C GLY A 467 -23.09 17.07 -8.28
N VAL A 468 -21.78 16.87 -8.49
CA VAL A 468 -20.95 17.82 -9.26
C VAL A 468 -21.41 17.94 -10.72
N GLY A 469 -21.96 16.88 -11.32
CA GLY A 469 -22.58 16.92 -12.66
C GLY A 469 -23.77 17.87 -12.74
N GLU A 470 -24.73 17.74 -11.81
CA GLU A 470 -25.90 18.64 -11.69
C GLU A 470 -25.49 20.09 -11.39
N THR A 471 -24.38 20.28 -10.65
CA THR A 471 -23.78 21.59 -10.38
C THR A 471 -23.20 22.23 -11.65
N ALA A 472 -22.70 21.42 -12.58
CA ALA A 472 -21.93 21.86 -13.75
C ALA A 472 -22.78 22.06 -15.02
N GLU A 473 -23.84 21.27 -15.28
CA GLU A 473 -24.74 21.47 -16.44
C GLU A 473 -25.19 22.95 -16.58
N PRO A 474 -25.62 23.64 -15.50
CA PRO A 474 -26.08 25.03 -15.59
C PRO A 474 -24.98 26.07 -15.83
N LEU A 475 -23.69 25.69 -15.87
CA LEU A 475 -22.54 26.59 -16.09
C LEU A 475 -22.14 26.70 -17.57
N PHE A 476 -22.46 25.70 -18.40
CA PHE A 476 -22.15 25.74 -19.84
C PHE A 476 -23.01 26.75 -20.61
N ALA A 477 -24.26 26.97 -20.17
CA ALA A 477 -25.16 27.99 -20.71
C ALA A 477 -24.87 29.42 -20.18
N HIS A 478 -23.65 29.69 -19.70
CA HIS A 478 -23.28 30.98 -19.12
C HIS A 478 -22.50 31.85 -20.12
N PRO A 479 -22.81 33.16 -20.28
CA PRO A 479 -22.16 34.01 -21.29
C PRO A 479 -20.66 34.23 -21.04
N ARG A 480 -20.22 34.24 -19.77
CA ARG A 480 -18.78 34.33 -19.43
C ARG A 480 -18.07 33.01 -19.71
N GLU A 481 -17.13 33.02 -20.65
CA GLU A 481 -16.26 31.89 -21.04
C GLU A 481 -15.54 31.24 -19.83
N THR A 482 -15.10 32.06 -18.86
CA THR A 482 -14.47 31.58 -17.62
C THR A 482 -15.37 30.66 -16.79
N VAL A 483 -16.68 30.91 -16.76
CA VAL A 483 -17.67 30.08 -16.07
C VAL A 483 -17.93 28.78 -16.85
N ARG A 484 -17.98 28.83 -18.19
CA ARG A 484 -18.07 27.62 -19.03
C ARG A 484 -16.87 26.70 -18.83
N LYS A 485 -15.66 27.26 -18.69
CA LYS A 485 -14.42 26.51 -18.37
C LYS A 485 -14.50 25.85 -16.99
N ILE A 486 -15.01 26.55 -15.96
CA ILE A 486 -15.24 25.93 -14.65
C ILE A 486 -16.26 24.79 -14.74
N GLY A 487 -17.33 24.93 -15.54
CA GLY A 487 -18.27 23.83 -15.84
C GLY A 487 -17.58 22.60 -16.43
N ARG A 488 -16.74 22.79 -17.46
CA ARG A 488 -15.92 21.71 -18.05
C ARG A 488 -15.00 21.06 -17.03
N ASP A 489 -14.32 21.84 -16.21
CA ASP A 489 -13.30 21.34 -15.29
C ASP A 489 -13.93 20.61 -14.08
N LEU A 490 -15.14 21.02 -13.65
CA LEU A 490 -15.97 20.26 -12.70
C LEU A 490 -16.51 18.96 -13.30
N MET A 491 -16.97 18.97 -14.56
CA MET A 491 -17.39 17.76 -15.29
C MET A 491 -16.25 16.74 -15.42
N ALA A 492 -15.05 17.21 -15.77
CA ALA A 492 -13.87 16.36 -15.86
C ALA A 492 -13.53 15.68 -14.52
N ALA A 493 -13.76 16.37 -13.41
CA ALA A 493 -13.50 15.87 -12.05
C ALA A 493 -14.59 14.93 -11.51
N SER A 494 -15.86 15.04 -11.96
CA SER A 494 -16.94 14.19 -11.45
C SER A 494 -16.89 12.75 -11.96
N GLN A 495 -16.49 12.56 -13.23
CA GLN A 495 -16.49 11.26 -13.92
C GLN A 495 -17.85 10.53 -13.87
N ASP A 496 -18.95 11.26 -13.65
CA ASP A 496 -20.31 10.74 -13.53
C ASP A 496 -20.90 10.37 -14.90
N PRO A 497 -21.13 9.07 -15.22
CA PRO A 497 -21.63 8.66 -16.52
C PRO A 497 -23.06 9.15 -16.81
N SER A 498 -23.87 9.43 -15.78
CA SER A 498 -25.25 9.89 -15.97
C SER A 498 -25.30 11.30 -16.57
N ALA A 499 -24.31 12.13 -16.24
CA ALA A 499 -24.21 13.49 -16.72
C ALA A 499 -23.92 13.58 -18.22
N VAL A 500 -23.34 12.54 -18.85
CA VAL A 500 -23.12 12.49 -20.31
C VAL A 500 -24.43 12.72 -21.08
N THR A 501 -25.51 12.08 -20.64
CA THR A 501 -26.85 12.24 -21.25
C THR A 501 -27.34 13.69 -21.15
N ALA A 502 -27.09 14.36 -20.02
CA ALA A 502 -27.44 15.77 -19.82
C ALA A 502 -26.60 16.71 -20.70
N LEU A 503 -25.28 16.46 -20.82
CA LEU A 503 -24.40 17.25 -21.69
C LEU A 503 -24.77 17.10 -23.17
N ILE A 504 -25.08 15.89 -23.65
CA ILE A 504 -25.53 15.64 -25.03
C ILE A 504 -26.88 16.34 -25.30
N ARG A 505 -27.83 16.25 -24.37
CA ARG A 505 -29.11 16.99 -24.45
C ARG A 505 -28.88 18.50 -24.51
N LEU A 506 -27.94 19.03 -23.74
CA LEU A 506 -27.63 20.46 -23.72
C LEU A 506 -26.93 20.91 -25.02
N LEU A 507 -26.07 20.07 -25.60
CA LEU A 507 -25.38 20.31 -26.88
C LEU A 507 -26.38 20.40 -28.05
N GLY A 508 -27.46 19.61 -28.00
CA GLY A 508 -28.57 19.68 -28.95
C GLY A 508 -29.61 20.78 -28.65
N SER A 509 -29.25 21.86 -27.97
CA SER A 509 -30.18 22.94 -27.59
C SER A 509 -29.64 24.35 -27.82
N ASP A 510 -30.52 25.29 -28.15
CA ASP A 510 -30.20 26.71 -28.44
C ASP A 510 -29.76 27.52 -27.20
N ARG A 511 -29.29 26.86 -26.13
CA ARG A 511 -28.91 27.46 -24.84
C ARG A 511 -27.41 27.69 -24.68
N VAL A 512 -26.61 27.38 -25.69
CA VAL A 512 -25.15 27.35 -25.60
C VAL A 512 -24.54 28.10 -26.79
N ASP A 513 -24.23 29.38 -26.60
CA ASP A 513 -23.64 30.28 -27.62
C ASP A 513 -22.30 29.75 -28.18
N ASP A 514 -21.57 29.00 -27.35
CA ASP A 514 -20.25 28.43 -27.61
C ASP A 514 -20.19 27.00 -27.05
N PRO A 515 -20.39 25.97 -27.90
CA PRO A 515 -20.40 24.58 -27.46
C PRO A 515 -19.00 23.97 -27.32
N VAL A 516 -17.90 24.69 -27.57
CA VAL A 516 -16.54 24.13 -27.48
C VAL A 516 -16.19 23.63 -26.06
N PRO A 517 -16.46 24.37 -24.96
CA PRO A 517 -16.24 23.87 -23.60
C PRO A 517 -17.12 22.66 -23.26
N LEU A 518 -18.32 22.56 -23.84
CA LEU A 518 -19.26 21.46 -23.63
C LEU A 518 -18.80 20.18 -24.36
N ILE A 519 -18.31 20.32 -25.59
CA ILE A 519 -17.68 19.23 -26.35
C ILE A 519 -16.40 18.74 -25.66
N GLN A 520 -15.57 19.66 -25.15
CA GLN A 520 -14.41 19.28 -24.33
C GLN A 520 -14.79 18.59 -23.01
N ALA A 521 -15.99 18.82 -22.47
CA ALA A 521 -16.49 18.10 -21.30
C ALA A 521 -16.99 16.69 -21.67
N ILE A 522 -17.76 16.56 -22.76
CA ILE A 522 -18.21 15.26 -23.31
C ILE A 522 -17.00 14.36 -23.64
N ALA A 523 -15.94 14.93 -24.20
CA ALA A 523 -14.69 14.22 -24.50
C ALA A 523 -13.92 13.67 -23.27
N THR A 524 -14.30 14.06 -22.03
CA THR A 524 -13.74 13.44 -20.82
C THR A 524 -14.37 12.10 -20.46
N PHE A 525 -15.36 11.63 -21.24
CA PHE A 525 -16.07 10.37 -21.06
C PHE A 525 -15.83 9.45 -22.26
N SER A 526 -15.32 8.24 -22.01
CA SER A 526 -15.06 7.22 -23.05
C SER A 526 -16.26 6.29 -23.28
N SER A 527 -17.49 6.83 -23.31
CA SER A 527 -18.71 6.06 -23.61
C SER A 527 -19.08 6.14 -25.09
N ASP A 528 -19.78 5.11 -25.59
CA ASP A 528 -20.24 5.06 -26.99
C ASP A 528 -21.15 6.25 -27.34
N ASP A 529 -22.00 6.70 -26.41
CA ASP A 529 -22.84 7.89 -26.58
C ASP A 529 -22.01 9.17 -26.74
N ALA A 530 -20.92 9.32 -25.96
CA ALA A 530 -20.02 10.46 -26.05
C ALA A 530 -19.26 10.43 -27.39
N VAL A 531 -18.79 9.25 -27.83
CA VAL A 531 -18.18 9.07 -29.16
C VAL A 531 -19.16 9.44 -30.26
N ALA A 532 -20.40 8.94 -30.23
CA ALA A 532 -21.43 9.23 -31.23
C ALA A 532 -21.79 10.73 -31.29
N ALA A 533 -21.89 11.40 -30.14
CA ALA A 533 -22.12 12.84 -30.07
C ALA A 533 -20.93 13.65 -30.63
N LEU A 534 -19.70 13.22 -30.36
CA LEU A 534 -18.49 13.83 -30.92
C LEU A 534 -18.35 13.59 -32.43
N VAL A 535 -18.70 12.40 -32.93
CA VAL A 535 -18.79 12.12 -34.38
C VAL A 535 -19.83 13.05 -35.01
N THR A 536 -21.01 13.22 -34.41
CA THR A 536 -22.04 14.16 -34.89
C THR A 536 -21.52 15.61 -34.92
N ALA A 537 -20.72 16.00 -33.93
CA ALA A 537 -20.11 17.34 -33.89
C ALA A 537 -19.02 17.56 -34.98
N THR A 538 -18.51 16.51 -35.63
CA THR A 538 -17.59 16.66 -36.79
C THR A 538 -18.24 17.29 -38.01
N ASP A 539 -19.57 17.28 -38.12
CA ASP A 539 -20.30 17.91 -39.24
C ASP A 539 -20.88 19.30 -38.90
N SER A 540 -20.45 19.90 -37.79
CA SER A 540 -20.87 21.24 -37.37
C SER A 540 -20.44 22.34 -38.35
N PRO A 541 -21.26 23.37 -38.63
CA PRO A 541 -20.86 24.50 -39.45
C PRO A 541 -19.68 25.30 -38.87
N SER A 542 -19.48 25.28 -37.55
CA SER A 542 -18.39 26.00 -36.88
C SER A 542 -17.06 25.24 -36.95
N PRO A 543 -15.98 25.79 -37.54
CA PRO A 543 -14.68 25.13 -37.59
C PRO A 543 -14.10 24.84 -36.20
N ALA A 544 -14.27 25.76 -35.24
CA ALA A 544 -13.83 25.54 -33.86
C ALA A 544 -14.49 24.31 -33.22
N VAL A 545 -15.73 24.01 -33.61
CA VAL A 545 -16.47 22.83 -33.15
C VAL A 545 -15.94 21.55 -33.80
N ARG A 546 -15.69 21.54 -35.13
CA ARG A 546 -15.13 20.37 -35.82
C ARG A 546 -13.70 20.04 -35.37
N ALA A 547 -12.90 21.06 -35.06
CA ALA A 547 -11.58 20.90 -34.46
C ALA A 547 -11.66 20.31 -33.04
N ALA A 548 -12.52 20.87 -32.18
CA ALA A 548 -12.73 20.36 -30.82
C ALA A 548 -13.32 18.94 -30.79
N ALA A 549 -14.19 18.60 -31.75
CA ALA A 549 -14.70 17.24 -31.93
C ALA A 549 -13.58 16.26 -32.34
N SER A 550 -12.69 16.66 -33.26
CA SER A 550 -11.52 15.86 -33.67
C SER A 550 -10.55 15.61 -32.51
N GLU A 551 -10.22 16.67 -31.75
CA GLU A 551 -9.40 16.52 -30.53
C GLU A 551 -10.11 15.65 -29.48
N GLY A 552 -11.42 15.84 -29.30
CA GLY A 552 -12.24 15.11 -28.35
C GLY A 552 -12.33 13.61 -28.65
N LEU A 553 -12.52 13.22 -29.91
CA LEU A 553 -12.49 11.81 -30.32
C LEU A 553 -11.14 11.15 -29.98
N ALA A 554 -10.04 11.88 -30.11
CA ALA A 554 -8.72 11.40 -29.67
C ALA A 554 -8.54 11.38 -28.14
N ASP A 555 -9.19 12.28 -27.40
CA ASP A 555 -9.23 12.26 -25.93
C ASP A 555 -10.04 11.06 -25.39
N THR A 556 -11.15 10.67 -26.04
CA THR A 556 -11.91 9.45 -25.67
C THR A 556 -11.15 8.14 -25.88
N GLN A 557 -10.06 8.16 -26.67
CA GLN A 557 -9.28 6.98 -27.08
C GLN A 557 -10.08 5.91 -27.85
N THR A 558 -11.15 6.33 -28.54
CA THR A 558 -12.08 5.44 -29.27
C THR A 558 -11.40 4.54 -30.30
N ARG A 559 -12.05 3.42 -30.61
CA ARG A 559 -11.70 2.51 -31.71
C ARG A 559 -12.80 2.36 -32.77
N ASP A 560 -13.85 3.19 -32.69
CA ASP A 560 -14.98 3.19 -33.60
C ASP A 560 -14.56 3.53 -35.05
N PRO A 561 -14.83 2.66 -36.04
CA PRO A 561 -14.62 2.98 -37.46
C PRO A 561 -15.29 4.28 -37.91
N ALA A 562 -16.50 4.60 -37.42
CA ALA A 562 -17.20 5.82 -37.82
C ALA A 562 -16.46 7.09 -37.35
N ALA A 563 -15.81 7.04 -36.18
CA ALA A 563 -14.93 8.10 -35.72
C ALA A 563 -13.67 8.23 -36.59
N PHE A 564 -13.04 7.12 -36.99
CA PHE A 564 -11.91 7.17 -37.94
C PHE A 564 -12.31 7.76 -39.29
N ASP A 565 -13.42 7.31 -39.88
CA ASP A 565 -13.92 7.80 -41.17
C ASP A 565 -14.28 9.29 -41.12
N ALA A 566 -14.87 9.76 -40.02
CA ALA A 566 -15.16 11.17 -39.79
C ALA A 566 -13.87 12.03 -39.71
N ILE A 567 -12.88 11.59 -38.92
CA ILE A 567 -11.63 12.34 -38.78
C ILE A 567 -10.80 12.29 -40.07
N VAL A 568 -10.82 11.18 -40.82
CA VAL A 568 -10.17 11.08 -42.15
C VAL A 568 -10.83 12.04 -43.15
N ARG A 569 -12.17 12.12 -43.19
CA ARG A 569 -12.90 13.11 -44.01
C ARG A 569 -12.44 14.52 -43.69
N LEU A 570 -12.41 14.90 -42.41
CA LEU A 570 -11.94 16.23 -41.99
C LEU A 570 -10.48 16.49 -42.39
N ALA A 571 -9.57 15.52 -42.19
CA ALA A 571 -8.18 15.65 -42.58
C ALA A 571 -7.98 15.85 -44.09
N GLU A 572 -8.78 15.18 -44.94
CA GLU A 572 -8.65 15.26 -46.40
C GLU A 572 -9.41 16.43 -47.04
N THR A 573 -10.60 16.80 -46.55
CA THR A 573 -11.53 17.67 -47.31
C THR A 573 -12.11 18.87 -46.56
N ASP A 574 -11.74 19.15 -45.31
CA ASP A 574 -12.20 20.38 -44.66
C ASP A 574 -11.60 21.64 -45.33
N THR A 575 -12.22 22.80 -45.14
CA THR A 575 -11.73 24.09 -45.65
C THR A 575 -10.89 24.85 -44.62
N ASP A 576 -11.03 24.56 -43.32
CA ASP A 576 -10.30 25.23 -42.24
C ASP A 576 -9.03 24.46 -41.84
N VAL A 577 -7.89 25.12 -42.00
CA VAL A 577 -6.56 24.57 -41.73
C VAL A 577 -6.41 24.01 -40.31
N ASN A 578 -7.06 24.63 -39.31
CA ASN A 578 -6.97 24.20 -37.91
C ASN A 578 -7.75 22.89 -37.69
N VAL A 579 -8.91 22.73 -38.33
CA VAL A 579 -9.69 21.48 -38.30
C VAL A 579 -8.85 20.34 -38.88
N ARG A 580 -8.17 20.58 -40.00
CA ARG A 580 -7.32 19.58 -40.67
C ARG A 580 -6.10 19.20 -39.84
N VAL A 581 -5.44 20.18 -39.20
CA VAL A 581 -4.35 19.95 -38.25
C VAL A 581 -4.82 19.15 -37.03
N ALA A 582 -5.98 19.50 -36.46
CA ALA A 582 -6.58 18.75 -35.35
C ALA A 582 -6.91 17.30 -35.74
N ALA A 583 -7.52 17.09 -36.91
CA ALA A 583 -7.88 15.78 -37.43
C ALA A 583 -6.65 14.89 -37.72
N VAL A 584 -5.64 15.43 -38.41
CA VAL A 584 -4.35 14.72 -38.65
C VAL A 584 -3.67 14.35 -37.33
N THR A 585 -3.70 15.25 -36.35
CA THR A 585 -3.15 15.00 -35.00
C THR A 585 -3.94 13.93 -34.27
N ALA A 586 -5.27 13.94 -34.36
CA ALA A 586 -6.16 12.93 -33.76
C ALA A 586 -5.90 11.53 -34.33
N LEU A 587 -5.76 11.37 -35.65
CA LEU A 587 -5.43 10.09 -36.28
C LEU A 587 -4.06 9.55 -35.83
N TYR A 588 -3.08 10.43 -35.61
CA TYR A 588 -1.78 10.05 -35.04
C TYR A 588 -1.91 9.58 -33.58
N ARG A 589 -2.68 10.29 -32.74
CA ARG A 589 -2.96 9.90 -31.34
C ARG A 589 -3.69 8.56 -31.23
N LEU A 590 -4.69 8.33 -32.09
CA LEU A 590 -5.50 7.11 -32.17
C LEU A 590 -4.79 5.96 -32.90
N GLY A 591 -3.66 6.22 -33.58
CA GLY A 591 -2.80 5.19 -34.16
C GLY A 591 -3.33 4.57 -35.45
N TYR A 592 -4.09 5.35 -36.23
CA TYR A 592 -4.76 4.93 -37.47
C TYR A 592 -3.84 4.19 -38.45
N ASP A 593 -4.23 2.99 -38.89
CA ASP A 593 -3.39 2.16 -39.77
C ASP A 593 -3.18 2.75 -41.16
N GLY A 594 -4.13 3.54 -41.67
CA GLY A 594 -3.98 4.25 -42.95
C GLY A 594 -3.08 5.49 -42.90
N LEU A 595 -2.53 5.85 -41.73
CA LEU A 595 -1.89 7.14 -41.48
C LEU A 595 -0.74 7.45 -42.45
N VAL A 596 0.24 6.56 -42.63
CA VAL A 596 1.40 6.84 -43.53
C VAL A 596 0.93 7.13 -44.96
N LYS A 597 -0.08 6.40 -45.46
CA LYS A 597 -0.66 6.60 -46.79
C LYS A 597 -1.47 7.91 -46.88
N LEU A 598 -2.14 8.31 -45.80
CA LEU A 598 -2.84 9.60 -45.71
C LEU A 598 -1.86 10.77 -45.70
N LEU A 599 -0.90 10.77 -44.77
CA LEU A 599 0.12 11.82 -44.66
C LEU A 599 0.90 11.98 -45.97
N GLY A 600 1.22 10.88 -46.66
CA GLY A 600 1.84 10.88 -47.98
C GLY A 600 1.04 11.59 -49.09
N ARG A 601 -0.30 11.68 -48.97
CA ARG A 601 -1.14 12.52 -49.86
C ARG A 601 -1.09 13.99 -49.44
N LEU A 602 -1.24 14.26 -48.15
CA LEU A 602 -1.24 15.63 -47.61
C LEU A 602 0.07 16.36 -47.93
N VAL A 603 1.22 15.74 -47.64
CA VAL A 603 2.54 16.34 -47.95
C VAL A 603 2.82 16.55 -49.44
N ALA A 604 2.05 15.91 -50.33
CA ALA A 604 2.21 16.05 -51.78
C ALA A 604 1.43 17.24 -52.36
N TYR A 605 0.25 17.57 -51.80
CA TYR A 605 -0.74 18.46 -52.42
C TYR A 605 -1.32 19.56 -51.52
N ASP A 606 -1.04 19.56 -50.22
CA ASP A 606 -1.74 20.38 -49.24
C ASP A 606 -1.06 21.73 -48.93
N VAL A 607 -1.72 22.59 -48.14
CA VAL A 607 -1.19 23.89 -47.68
C VAL A 607 -0.04 23.72 -46.68
N PRO A 608 0.94 24.65 -46.61
CA PRO A 608 2.19 24.47 -45.86
C PRO A 608 2.00 24.10 -44.39
N GLU A 609 0.96 24.63 -43.73
CA GLU A 609 0.63 24.38 -42.33
C GLU A 609 0.32 22.90 -42.07
N VAL A 610 -0.51 22.29 -42.93
CA VAL A 610 -0.87 20.87 -42.82
C VAL A 610 0.30 20.00 -43.25
N ARG A 611 1.04 20.38 -44.30
CA ARG A 611 2.27 19.67 -44.72
C ARG A 611 3.29 19.61 -43.59
N ILE A 612 3.54 20.72 -42.89
CA ILE A 612 4.46 20.80 -41.74
C ILE A 612 4.06 19.80 -40.64
N VAL A 613 2.78 19.72 -40.28
CA VAL A 613 2.30 18.77 -39.26
C VAL A 613 2.43 17.32 -39.75
N ALA A 614 2.08 17.07 -41.01
CA ALA A 614 2.21 15.75 -41.63
C ALA A 614 3.67 15.29 -41.74
N TRP A 615 4.64 16.18 -42.00
CA TRP A 615 6.07 15.87 -41.97
C TRP A 615 6.59 15.56 -40.57
N ASP A 616 6.23 16.36 -39.55
CA ASP A 616 6.65 16.09 -38.16
C ASP A 616 6.18 14.68 -37.74
N ILE A 617 4.92 14.35 -38.03
CA ILE A 617 4.29 13.05 -37.74
C ILE A 617 4.90 11.91 -38.57
N LEU A 618 5.12 12.07 -39.88
CA LEU A 618 5.83 11.07 -40.70
C LEU A 618 7.19 10.73 -40.10
N GLY A 619 7.90 11.74 -39.56
CA GLY A 619 9.10 11.57 -38.75
C GLY A 619 8.95 10.57 -37.61
N TRP A 620 7.87 10.69 -36.83
CA TRP A 620 7.57 9.81 -35.68
C TRP A 620 7.17 8.37 -36.07
N THR A 621 6.68 8.13 -37.29
CA THR A 621 6.27 6.77 -37.71
C THR A 621 7.43 5.79 -37.86
N ARG A 622 8.62 6.28 -38.20
CA ARG A 622 9.82 5.49 -38.56
C ARG A 622 9.61 4.45 -39.68
N ASP A 623 8.64 4.68 -40.55
CA ASP A 623 8.38 3.84 -41.73
C ASP A 623 9.37 4.15 -42.87
N PRO A 624 10.06 3.16 -43.48
CA PRO A 624 10.85 3.39 -44.70
C PRO A 624 10.06 4.03 -45.86
N ALA A 625 8.75 3.79 -45.98
CA ALA A 625 7.89 4.48 -46.95
C ALA A 625 7.78 5.99 -46.66
N ALA A 626 7.82 6.40 -45.39
CA ALA A 626 7.89 7.82 -45.02
C ALA A 626 9.20 8.47 -45.50
N ALA A 627 10.34 7.75 -45.45
CA ALA A 627 11.60 8.24 -46.02
C ALA A 627 11.52 8.44 -47.54
N ILE A 628 10.80 7.59 -48.27
CA ILE A 628 10.57 7.76 -49.72
C ILE A 628 9.73 9.02 -49.99
N ALA A 629 8.64 9.24 -49.25
CA ALA A 629 7.82 10.44 -49.37
C ALA A 629 8.64 11.72 -49.06
N ILE A 630 9.43 11.71 -47.98
CA ILE A 630 10.32 12.82 -47.63
C ILE A 630 11.35 13.08 -48.75
N ALA A 631 11.96 12.03 -49.30
CA ALA A 631 12.96 12.16 -50.36
C ALA A 631 12.38 12.79 -51.64
N GLN A 632 11.10 12.59 -51.94
CA GLN A 632 10.42 13.21 -53.10
C GLN A 632 10.26 14.73 -52.95
N LYS A 633 10.21 15.27 -51.73
CA LYS A 633 9.90 16.68 -51.46
C LYS A 633 11.02 17.51 -50.81
N LEU A 634 12.10 16.87 -50.36
CA LEU A 634 13.28 17.55 -49.79
C LEU A 634 13.90 18.65 -50.71
N GLY A 635 13.72 18.54 -52.03
CA GLY A 635 14.18 19.56 -52.99
C GLY A 635 13.25 20.77 -53.13
N ASP A 636 11.94 20.58 -52.94
CA ASP A 636 10.90 21.59 -53.16
C ASP A 636 10.65 22.48 -51.91
N ALA A 637 11.23 22.11 -50.77
CA ALA A 637 10.86 22.66 -49.46
C ALA A 637 11.71 23.87 -49.04
N GLU A 638 11.02 24.92 -48.60
CA GLU A 638 11.61 26.18 -48.14
C GLU A 638 11.26 26.51 -46.68
N GLY A 639 12.07 27.41 -46.09
CA GLY A 639 11.86 27.93 -44.73
C GLY A 639 11.59 26.86 -43.68
N ARG A 640 10.52 27.08 -42.90
CA ARG A 640 10.13 26.21 -41.77
C ARG A 640 9.78 24.77 -42.19
N GLU A 641 9.28 24.54 -43.41
CA GLU A 641 8.97 23.20 -43.87
C GLU A 641 10.24 22.37 -44.07
N LYS A 642 11.29 22.99 -44.60
CA LYS A 642 12.61 22.37 -44.76
C LYS A 642 13.24 21.92 -43.44
N ASP A 643 13.15 22.74 -42.39
CA ASP A 643 13.64 22.41 -41.05
C ASP A 643 12.91 21.19 -40.47
N VAL A 644 11.59 21.12 -40.65
CA VAL A 644 10.75 20.03 -40.15
C VAL A 644 10.98 18.75 -40.96
N ILE A 645 11.15 18.85 -42.28
CA ILE A 645 11.59 17.74 -43.14
C ILE A 645 12.95 17.21 -42.67
N GLN A 646 13.95 18.07 -42.43
CA GLN A 646 15.27 17.62 -42.00
C GLN A 646 15.21 16.93 -40.63
N ALA A 647 14.38 17.42 -39.71
CA ALA A 647 14.11 16.73 -38.44
C ALA A 647 13.42 15.37 -38.66
N ALA A 648 12.44 15.28 -39.58
CA ALA A 648 11.76 14.05 -39.93
C ALA A 648 12.71 12.99 -40.54
N ILE A 649 13.66 13.39 -41.39
CA ILE A 649 14.72 12.49 -41.90
C ILE A 649 15.50 11.86 -40.74
N VAL A 650 15.97 12.67 -39.79
CA VAL A 650 16.72 12.17 -38.62
C VAL A 650 15.86 11.22 -37.79
N ARG A 651 14.56 11.52 -37.60
CA ARG A 651 13.65 10.63 -36.85
C ARG A 651 13.39 9.30 -37.55
N VAL A 652 13.12 9.27 -38.87
CA VAL A 652 12.87 8.02 -39.60
C VAL A 652 14.14 7.17 -39.69
N THR A 653 15.26 7.78 -40.04
CA THR A 653 16.48 7.06 -40.43
C THR A 653 17.45 6.79 -39.28
N GLY A 654 17.35 7.56 -38.19
CA GLY A 654 18.38 7.59 -37.15
C GLY A 654 19.67 8.31 -37.54
N ARG A 655 19.75 8.89 -38.74
CA ARG A 655 20.99 9.43 -39.34
C ARG A 655 20.88 10.93 -39.61
N THR A 656 22.00 11.63 -39.41
CA THR A 656 22.14 13.07 -39.65
C THR A 656 22.87 13.40 -40.95
N ASP A 657 23.50 12.42 -41.59
CA ASP A 657 24.32 12.56 -42.81
C ASP A 657 23.52 12.33 -44.11
N LEU A 658 22.29 11.85 -44.01
CA LEU A 658 21.37 11.70 -45.15
C LEU A 658 20.78 13.08 -45.54
N SER A 659 21.54 13.81 -46.36
CA SER A 659 21.26 15.20 -46.75
C SER A 659 20.70 15.38 -48.16
N SER A 660 20.48 14.30 -48.92
CA SER A 660 19.98 14.37 -50.31
C SER A 660 18.88 13.38 -50.62
N SER A 661 17.98 13.77 -51.54
CA SER A 661 16.90 12.92 -52.08
C SER A 661 17.39 11.66 -52.77
N ARG A 662 18.67 11.57 -53.13
CA ARG A 662 19.30 10.36 -53.66
C ARG A 662 19.70 9.43 -52.52
N ALA A 663 20.54 9.90 -51.59
CA ALA A 663 21.02 9.10 -50.46
C ALA A 663 19.87 8.57 -49.58
N LEU A 664 18.81 9.36 -49.40
CA LEU A 664 17.62 8.93 -48.64
C LEU A 664 16.80 7.85 -49.38
N ARG A 665 16.74 7.90 -50.73
CA ARG A 665 16.13 6.82 -51.54
C ARG A 665 16.99 5.57 -51.56
N GLU A 666 18.31 5.70 -51.64
CA GLU A 666 19.25 4.56 -51.57
C GLU A 666 19.20 3.89 -50.18
N TRP A 667 19.07 4.66 -49.09
CA TRP A 667 18.82 4.13 -47.75
C TRP A 667 17.46 3.43 -47.63
N ALA A 668 16.40 4.02 -48.18
CA ALA A 668 15.06 3.42 -48.18
C ALA A 668 15.02 2.13 -49.02
N ALA A 669 15.70 2.08 -50.16
CA ALA A 669 15.89 0.88 -50.97
C ALA A 669 16.66 -0.19 -50.18
N ALA A 670 17.84 0.12 -49.63
CA ALA A 670 18.64 -0.85 -48.87
C ALA A 670 17.91 -1.43 -47.63
N THR A 671 16.97 -0.68 -47.04
CA THR A 671 16.10 -1.16 -45.94
C THR A 671 14.84 -1.91 -46.40
N THR A 672 14.40 -1.75 -47.66
CA THR A 672 13.19 -2.40 -48.21
C THR A 672 13.45 -3.52 -49.21
N GLU A 673 14.60 -3.57 -49.89
CA GLU A 673 15.01 -4.68 -50.77
C GLU A 673 15.41 -5.96 -49.99
N GLY A 674 15.56 -5.86 -48.66
CA GLY A 674 15.52 -7.00 -47.74
C GLY A 674 14.23 -7.11 -46.94
N GLY A 675 13.21 -6.33 -47.31
CA GLY A 675 11.99 -6.06 -46.54
C GLY A 675 10.81 -6.97 -46.90
N ALA A 676 9.88 -7.05 -45.96
CA ALA A 676 8.82 -8.06 -45.86
C ALA A 676 9.35 -9.51 -45.82
N LEU A 677 9.00 -10.23 -44.76
CA LEU A 677 9.04 -11.68 -44.72
C LEU A 677 7.92 -12.20 -45.64
N ASP A 678 8.19 -12.29 -46.95
CA ASP A 678 7.22 -12.66 -47.99
C ASP A 678 6.44 -13.92 -47.58
N PRO A 679 5.13 -13.82 -47.27
CA PRO A 679 4.38 -14.93 -46.71
C PRO A 679 4.27 -16.15 -47.62
N ALA A 680 4.49 -16.00 -48.93
CA ALA A 680 4.50 -17.11 -49.89
C ALA A 680 5.87 -17.79 -50.00
N LYS A 681 6.98 -17.09 -49.72
CA LYS A 681 8.35 -17.61 -49.87
C LYS A 681 8.93 -18.29 -48.61
N LEU A 682 8.33 -18.10 -47.44
CA LEU A 682 8.81 -18.68 -46.17
C LEU A 682 8.60 -20.20 -46.06
N GLY A 683 7.66 -20.75 -46.84
CA GLY A 683 7.28 -22.16 -46.79
C GLY A 683 6.51 -22.55 -45.52
N GLY A 684 6.42 -23.86 -45.29
CA GLY A 684 5.63 -24.47 -44.22
C GLY A 684 4.14 -24.64 -44.58
N VAL A 685 3.54 -25.72 -44.09
CA VAL A 685 2.11 -26.01 -44.32
C VAL A 685 1.28 -25.13 -43.39
N LYS A 686 0.46 -24.25 -43.96
CA LYS A 686 -0.51 -23.44 -43.21
C LYS A 686 -1.76 -24.27 -42.89
N SER A 687 -2.20 -24.26 -41.63
CA SER A 687 -3.50 -24.81 -41.21
C SER A 687 -4.06 -24.01 -40.04
N THR A 688 -5.19 -24.45 -39.48
CA THR A 688 -5.80 -23.83 -38.29
C THR A 688 -5.97 -24.82 -37.15
N VAL A 689 -5.96 -24.34 -35.92
CA VAL A 689 -6.23 -25.12 -34.70
C VAL A 689 -7.24 -24.37 -33.82
N LYS A 690 -8.22 -25.10 -33.28
CA LYS A 690 -9.30 -24.51 -32.46
C LYS A 690 -8.84 -24.28 -31.02
N LEU A 691 -8.81 -23.01 -30.61
CA LEU A 691 -8.51 -22.56 -29.25
C LEU A 691 -9.84 -22.19 -28.56
N GLY A 692 -10.60 -23.21 -28.15
CA GLY A 692 -11.92 -23.03 -27.54
C GLY A 692 -12.90 -22.31 -28.48
N SER A 693 -13.12 -21.01 -28.25
CA SER A 693 -14.02 -20.14 -29.02
C SER A 693 -13.43 -19.55 -30.31
N VAL A 694 -12.10 -19.54 -30.50
CA VAL A 694 -11.45 -19.00 -31.70
C VAL A 694 -10.68 -20.08 -32.45
N SER A 695 -10.30 -19.81 -33.71
CA SER A 695 -9.35 -20.64 -34.45
C SER A 695 -8.07 -19.85 -34.67
N ALA A 696 -6.92 -20.40 -34.26
CA ALA A 696 -5.61 -19.83 -34.52
C ALA A 696 -5.03 -20.33 -35.83
N THR A 697 -4.33 -19.44 -36.55
CA THR A 697 -3.49 -19.83 -37.69
C THR A 697 -2.19 -20.46 -37.19
N ILE A 698 -1.80 -21.59 -37.78
CA ILE A 698 -0.50 -22.24 -37.55
C ILE A 698 0.25 -22.47 -38.85
N HIS A 699 1.58 -22.50 -38.78
CA HIS A 699 2.47 -22.87 -39.88
C HIS A 699 3.43 -23.97 -39.41
N ALA A 700 3.45 -25.11 -40.10
CA ALA A 700 4.26 -26.28 -39.74
C ALA A 700 5.41 -26.53 -40.74
N PHE A 701 6.62 -26.74 -40.23
CA PHE A 701 7.85 -26.97 -40.99
C PHE A 701 8.48 -28.29 -40.59
N GLY A 702 8.93 -29.08 -41.57
CA GLY A 702 9.56 -30.38 -41.32
C GLY A 702 8.60 -31.44 -40.77
N ALA A 703 9.18 -32.53 -40.25
CA ALA A 703 8.48 -33.69 -39.72
C ALA A 703 9.24 -34.27 -38.51
N GLY A 704 8.58 -35.14 -37.73
CA GLY A 704 9.11 -35.71 -36.50
C GLY A 704 8.46 -35.11 -35.25
N PHE A 705 9.21 -35.04 -34.15
CA PHE A 705 8.69 -34.61 -32.85
C PHE A 705 8.25 -33.13 -32.88
N PRO A 706 7.09 -32.76 -32.29
CA PRO A 706 6.55 -31.41 -32.35
C PRO A 706 7.31 -30.42 -31.45
N ALA A 707 7.72 -29.29 -32.04
CA ALA A 707 8.39 -28.19 -31.37
C ALA A 707 7.65 -26.86 -31.65
N VAL A 708 6.99 -26.29 -30.66
CA VAL A 708 6.12 -25.11 -30.80
C VAL A 708 6.88 -23.81 -30.50
N VAL A 709 6.70 -22.79 -31.33
CA VAL A 709 7.36 -21.48 -31.22
C VAL A 709 6.41 -20.40 -30.70
N LEU A 710 6.75 -19.78 -29.56
CA LEU A 710 6.05 -18.65 -28.95
C LEU A 710 6.82 -17.34 -29.21
N ALA A 711 6.45 -16.61 -30.26
CA ALA A 711 7.22 -15.48 -30.82
C ALA A 711 7.15 -14.15 -30.02
N GLY A 712 6.71 -14.14 -28.76
CA GLY A 712 6.75 -12.96 -27.87
C GLY A 712 5.78 -11.81 -28.20
N GLY A 713 5.15 -11.80 -29.37
CA GLY A 713 4.20 -10.77 -29.83
C GLY A 713 4.27 -10.51 -31.33
N HIS A 714 5.43 -10.75 -31.94
CA HIS A 714 5.69 -10.68 -33.38
C HIS A 714 5.08 -11.87 -34.13
N SER A 715 5.13 -11.86 -35.46
CA SER A 715 4.75 -13.03 -36.24
C SER A 715 5.77 -14.15 -36.08
N GLY A 716 5.30 -15.37 -35.82
CA GLY A 716 6.14 -16.57 -35.85
C GLY A 716 6.78 -16.84 -37.23
N ARG A 717 6.37 -16.11 -38.27
CA ARG A 717 6.96 -16.10 -39.62
C ARG A 717 8.44 -15.71 -39.64
N ALA A 718 8.90 -14.87 -38.70
CA ALA A 718 10.32 -14.48 -38.59
C ALA A 718 11.28 -15.67 -38.37
N TYR A 719 10.79 -16.77 -37.81
CA TYR A 719 11.58 -17.98 -37.58
C TYR A 719 11.73 -18.85 -38.84
N GLY A 720 10.91 -18.65 -39.88
CA GLY A 720 10.82 -19.54 -41.04
C GLY A 720 12.17 -20.02 -41.61
N PRO A 721 13.11 -19.11 -41.95
CA PRO A 721 14.44 -19.48 -42.44
C PRO A 721 15.24 -20.34 -41.46
N SER A 722 15.19 -19.99 -40.17
CA SER A 722 15.87 -20.73 -39.09
C SER A 722 15.28 -22.11 -38.85
N LEU A 723 13.96 -22.28 -38.91
CA LEU A 723 13.27 -23.57 -38.73
C LEU A 723 13.53 -24.50 -39.93
N ALA A 724 13.46 -23.95 -41.14
CA ALA A 724 13.76 -24.67 -42.38
C ALA A 724 15.23 -25.14 -42.40
N ALA A 725 16.17 -24.29 -42.00
CA ALA A 725 17.59 -24.64 -41.90
C ALA A 725 17.91 -25.58 -40.71
N ALA A 726 17.10 -25.60 -39.65
CA ALA A 726 17.30 -26.50 -38.51
C ALA A 726 16.96 -27.95 -38.86
N GLY A 727 15.81 -28.20 -39.50
CA GLY A 727 15.32 -29.55 -39.79
C GLY A 727 15.07 -30.38 -38.52
N GLY A 728 15.09 -31.72 -38.64
CA GLY A 728 15.13 -32.68 -37.52
C GLY A 728 13.89 -32.78 -36.62
N ALA A 729 12.90 -31.88 -36.75
CA ALA A 729 11.69 -31.84 -35.96
C ALA A 729 10.50 -31.28 -36.77
N ARG A 730 9.28 -31.47 -36.25
CA ARG A 730 8.06 -30.81 -36.73
C ARG A 730 7.94 -29.46 -36.00
N TRP A 731 8.59 -28.43 -36.53
CA TRP A 731 8.51 -27.09 -35.97
C TRP A 731 7.14 -26.48 -36.28
N VAL A 732 6.48 -25.86 -35.30
CA VAL A 732 5.16 -25.23 -35.45
C VAL A 732 5.20 -23.82 -34.90
N THR A 733 4.95 -22.83 -35.76
CA THR A 733 4.67 -21.46 -35.32
C THR A 733 3.16 -21.22 -35.31
N TRP A 734 2.68 -20.35 -34.43
CA TRP A 734 1.27 -20.01 -34.30
C TRP A 734 1.06 -18.52 -34.08
N GLU A 735 -0.12 -18.05 -34.51
CA GLU A 735 -0.64 -16.73 -34.21
C GLU A 735 -1.68 -16.91 -33.10
N ALA A 736 -1.35 -16.56 -31.85
CA ALA A 736 -2.26 -16.71 -30.70
C ALA A 736 -3.30 -15.56 -30.63
N ARG A 737 -4.16 -15.50 -29.60
CA ARG A 737 -5.25 -14.51 -29.50
C ARG A 737 -4.76 -13.07 -29.70
N GLY A 738 -5.42 -12.34 -30.58
CA GLY A 738 -5.09 -10.94 -30.88
C GLY A 738 -3.73 -10.73 -31.57
N ARG A 739 -3.17 -11.78 -32.19
CA ARG A 739 -1.91 -11.76 -32.97
C ARG A 739 -2.21 -12.19 -34.41
N GLY A 740 -1.58 -11.54 -35.39
CA GLY A 740 -1.72 -11.89 -36.81
C GLY A 740 -3.19 -11.91 -37.25
N ALA A 741 -3.61 -13.02 -37.88
CA ALA A 741 -4.97 -13.24 -38.33
C ALA A 741 -5.90 -13.88 -37.28
N THR A 742 -5.41 -14.14 -36.05
CA THR A 742 -6.17 -14.84 -35.01
C THR A 742 -6.97 -13.84 -34.15
N PRO A 743 -8.32 -13.94 -34.09
CA PRO A 743 -9.16 -13.02 -33.35
C PRO A 743 -8.82 -12.91 -31.86
N TYR A 744 -9.06 -11.73 -31.28
CA TYR A 744 -8.89 -11.48 -29.84
C TYR A 744 -9.85 -12.33 -28.98
N GLY A 745 -11.09 -12.53 -29.45
CA GLY A 745 -12.09 -13.36 -28.76
C GLY A 745 -12.83 -12.67 -27.60
N GLY A 746 -12.67 -11.36 -27.43
CA GLY A 746 -13.51 -10.53 -26.55
C GLY A 746 -13.27 -10.68 -25.04
N ARG A 747 -12.12 -11.22 -24.61
CA ARG A 747 -11.75 -11.38 -23.20
C ARG A 747 -10.34 -10.85 -22.96
N GLU A 748 -10.05 -10.40 -21.74
CA GLU A 748 -8.69 -10.08 -21.31
C GLU A 748 -7.79 -11.32 -21.42
N ILE A 749 -6.58 -11.15 -21.97
CA ILE A 749 -5.61 -12.24 -22.15
C ILE A 749 -4.72 -12.32 -20.91
N THR A 750 -5.09 -13.20 -19.98
CA THR A 750 -4.28 -13.53 -18.79
C THR A 750 -3.25 -14.61 -19.11
N LEU A 751 -2.32 -14.86 -18.18
CA LEU A 751 -1.34 -15.95 -18.29
C LEU A 751 -2.03 -17.33 -18.37
N GLU A 752 -3.10 -17.52 -17.58
CA GLU A 752 -3.88 -18.75 -17.51
C GLU A 752 -4.59 -19.03 -18.84
N GLN A 753 -5.05 -17.98 -19.53
CA GLN A 753 -5.64 -18.10 -20.86
C GLN A 753 -4.58 -18.49 -21.93
N GLU A 754 -3.36 -17.95 -21.85
CA GLU A 754 -2.26 -18.36 -22.75
C GLU A 754 -1.80 -19.81 -22.49
N ILE A 755 -1.76 -20.25 -21.22
CA ILE A 755 -1.49 -21.65 -20.84
C ILE A 755 -2.58 -22.58 -21.39
N ALA A 756 -3.86 -22.21 -21.23
CA ALA A 756 -5.00 -22.99 -21.74
C ALA A 756 -5.03 -23.05 -23.27
N ASP A 757 -4.66 -21.96 -23.96
CA ASP A 757 -4.54 -21.94 -25.42
C ASP A 757 -3.36 -22.79 -25.91
N LEU A 758 -2.24 -22.83 -25.19
CA LEU A 758 -1.11 -23.69 -25.52
C LEU A 758 -1.44 -25.18 -25.30
N GLU A 759 -2.25 -25.51 -24.30
CA GLU A 759 -2.77 -26.88 -24.12
C GLU A 759 -3.77 -27.26 -25.22
N ALA A 760 -4.66 -26.34 -25.60
CA ALA A 760 -5.56 -26.54 -26.74
C ALA A 760 -4.79 -26.73 -28.07
N LEU A 761 -3.69 -25.98 -28.26
CA LEU A 761 -2.77 -26.18 -29.38
C LEU A 761 -2.11 -27.56 -29.33
N ARG A 762 -1.61 -28.01 -28.17
CA ARG A 762 -1.03 -29.36 -28.00
C ARG A 762 -2.02 -30.44 -28.43
N VAL A 763 -3.25 -30.36 -27.94
CA VAL A 763 -4.32 -31.32 -28.27
C VAL A 763 -4.67 -31.27 -29.76
N GLY A 764 -4.83 -30.08 -30.34
CA GLY A 764 -5.13 -29.91 -31.77
C GLY A 764 -4.00 -30.31 -32.72
N LEU A 765 -2.74 -30.34 -32.24
CA LEU A 765 -1.60 -30.90 -32.97
C LEU A 765 -1.49 -32.43 -32.89
N ALA A 766 -2.38 -33.08 -32.12
CA ALA A 766 -2.34 -34.50 -31.74
C ALA A 766 -1.03 -34.91 -31.04
N ALA A 767 -0.42 -33.99 -30.28
CA ALA A 767 0.88 -34.19 -29.64
C ALA A 767 0.75 -34.68 -28.19
N GLU A 768 1.31 -35.84 -27.84
CA GLU A 768 1.32 -36.31 -26.45
C GLU A 768 2.16 -35.38 -25.53
N LYS A 769 3.27 -34.88 -26.08
CA LYS A 769 4.26 -33.99 -25.46
C LYS A 769 4.82 -33.01 -26.49
N LEU A 770 5.39 -31.89 -26.04
CA LEU A 770 5.99 -30.83 -26.87
C LEU A 770 7.42 -30.52 -26.44
N ARG A 771 8.22 -29.98 -27.37
CA ARG A 771 9.30 -29.03 -27.04
C ARG A 771 8.76 -27.61 -27.26
N LEU A 772 9.19 -26.65 -26.43
CA LEU A 772 8.80 -25.25 -26.61
C LEU A 772 10.03 -24.38 -26.91
N VAL A 773 9.92 -23.53 -27.93
CA VAL A 773 10.84 -22.43 -28.21
C VAL A 773 10.09 -21.14 -27.87
N ALA A 774 10.62 -20.28 -27.01
CA ALA A 774 9.91 -19.10 -26.55
C ALA A 774 10.81 -17.87 -26.49
N HIS A 775 10.30 -16.76 -27.03
CA HIS A 775 11.07 -15.53 -27.26
C HIS A 775 10.72 -14.42 -26.28
N GLY A 776 11.76 -13.76 -25.77
CA GLY A 776 11.62 -12.57 -24.95
C GLY A 776 10.68 -12.83 -23.77
N ALA A 777 9.67 -11.97 -23.60
CA ALA A 777 8.72 -12.09 -22.50
C ALA A 777 7.81 -13.34 -22.58
N ALA A 778 7.64 -14.00 -23.73
CA ALA A 778 6.89 -15.25 -23.82
C ALA A 778 7.64 -16.46 -23.22
N ALA A 779 8.93 -16.32 -22.89
CA ALA A 779 9.66 -17.31 -22.10
C ALA A 779 8.93 -17.62 -20.77
N TYR A 780 8.31 -16.63 -20.14
CA TYR A 780 7.55 -16.80 -18.90
C TYR A 780 6.26 -17.62 -19.09
N VAL A 781 5.61 -17.51 -20.25
CA VAL A 781 4.44 -18.35 -20.61
C VAL A 781 4.87 -19.81 -20.77
N ALA A 782 5.97 -20.06 -21.49
CA ALA A 782 6.49 -21.42 -21.69
C ALA A 782 6.98 -22.07 -20.39
N ILE A 783 7.63 -21.31 -19.49
CA ILE A 783 8.02 -21.78 -18.15
C ILE A 783 6.78 -22.11 -17.31
N ALA A 784 5.76 -21.24 -17.30
CA ALA A 784 4.54 -21.46 -16.53
C ALA A 784 3.77 -22.70 -17.02
N TYR A 785 3.63 -22.87 -18.34
CA TYR A 785 3.04 -24.07 -18.95
C TYR A 785 3.84 -25.34 -18.59
N ALA A 786 5.18 -25.30 -18.65
CA ALA A 786 6.03 -26.44 -18.27
C ALA A 786 5.93 -26.80 -16.78
N LYS A 787 5.65 -25.84 -15.90
CA LYS A 787 5.43 -26.06 -14.47
C LYS A 787 4.01 -26.57 -14.16
N ALA A 788 3.01 -26.14 -14.93
CA ALA A 788 1.64 -26.66 -14.85
C ALA A 788 1.48 -28.06 -15.45
N HIS A 789 2.26 -28.39 -16.49
CA HIS A 789 2.18 -29.63 -17.24
C HIS A 789 3.56 -30.32 -17.39
N PRO A 790 4.23 -30.70 -16.29
CA PRO A 790 5.62 -31.17 -16.31
C PRO A 790 5.84 -32.48 -17.09
N THR A 791 4.78 -33.28 -17.29
CA THR A 791 4.83 -34.51 -18.13
C THR A 791 4.58 -34.25 -19.62
N ARG A 792 4.17 -33.03 -19.99
CA ARG A 792 3.83 -32.62 -21.38
C ARG A 792 4.94 -31.84 -22.08
N VAL A 793 5.98 -31.39 -21.37
CA VAL A 793 7.11 -30.67 -21.95
C VAL A 793 8.38 -31.49 -21.83
N THR A 794 9.06 -31.76 -22.96
CA THR A 794 10.34 -32.49 -23.01
C THR A 794 11.56 -31.57 -23.12
N GLY A 795 11.36 -30.25 -23.20
CA GLY A 795 12.43 -29.26 -23.12
C GLY A 795 11.96 -27.85 -23.48
N LEU A 796 12.69 -26.86 -22.96
CA LEU A 796 12.49 -25.44 -23.24
C LEU A 796 13.74 -24.84 -23.91
N LEU A 797 13.56 -24.13 -25.03
CA LEU A 797 14.54 -23.19 -25.57
C LEU A 797 14.00 -21.78 -25.33
N LEU A 798 14.70 -20.98 -24.54
CA LEU A 798 14.31 -19.62 -24.18
C LEU A 798 15.27 -18.64 -24.88
N GLU A 799 14.81 -18.02 -25.97
CA GLU A 799 15.58 -17.02 -26.72
C GLU A 799 15.37 -15.63 -26.11
N SER A 800 16.46 -14.93 -25.81
CA SER A 800 16.46 -13.54 -25.34
C SER A 800 15.54 -13.27 -24.13
N ALA A 801 15.33 -14.28 -23.27
CA ALA A 801 14.44 -14.17 -22.13
C ALA A 801 14.87 -13.05 -21.15
N PRO A 802 13.98 -12.14 -20.75
CA PRO A 802 14.30 -11.07 -19.79
C PRO A 802 14.76 -11.66 -18.45
N PRO A 803 15.97 -11.35 -17.93
CA PRO A 803 16.47 -11.93 -16.69
C PRO A 803 15.62 -11.60 -15.45
N VAL A 804 15.01 -10.41 -15.48
CA VAL A 804 13.84 -10.01 -14.68
C VAL A 804 12.71 -9.75 -15.66
N GLY A 805 11.49 -10.15 -15.28
CA GLY A 805 10.33 -10.21 -16.16
C GLY A 805 9.69 -8.85 -16.41
N GLY A 806 9.00 -8.78 -17.55
CA GLY A 806 8.24 -7.60 -17.97
C GLY A 806 8.90 -6.87 -19.15
N ARG A 807 8.05 -6.20 -19.94
CA ARG A 807 8.51 -5.41 -21.09
C ARG A 807 9.34 -4.19 -20.70
N SER A 808 9.19 -3.67 -19.48
CA SER A 808 10.03 -2.62 -18.90
C SER A 808 11.53 -2.89 -19.06
N ASP A 809 11.94 -4.14 -18.93
CA ASP A 809 13.34 -4.52 -18.82
C ASP A 809 13.97 -4.73 -20.20
N ILE A 810 13.19 -5.22 -21.17
CA ILE A 810 13.52 -5.20 -22.61
C ILE A 810 13.62 -3.74 -23.10
N ASP A 811 12.58 -2.95 -22.87
CA ASP A 811 12.50 -1.56 -23.31
C ASP A 811 13.64 -0.71 -22.72
N SER A 812 13.92 -0.84 -21.42
CA SER A 812 15.02 -0.11 -20.76
C SER A 812 16.39 -0.56 -21.27
N ALA A 813 16.53 -1.82 -21.69
CA ALA A 813 17.77 -2.35 -22.24
C ALA A 813 18.02 -1.84 -23.66
N ALA A 814 16.99 -1.79 -24.51
CA ALA A 814 17.05 -1.19 -25.84
C ALA A 814 17.22 0.34 -25.78
N ALA A 815 16.52 1.05 -24.89
CA ALA A 815 16.61 2.49 -24.73
C ALA A 815 18.05 2.96 -24.39
N ARG A 816 18.80 2.18 -23.60
CA ARG A 816 20.22 2.45 -23.28
C ARG A 816 21.18 2.30 -24.47
N ARG A 817 20.71 1.77 -25.61
CA ARG A 817 21.47 1.67 -26.88
C ARG A 817 21.01 2.68 -27.92
N LEU A 818 20.03 3.53 -27.61
CA LEU A 818 19.68 4.66 -28.46
C LEU A 818 20.59 5.83 -28.12
N GLU A 819 21.18 6.46 -29.14
CA GLU A 819 22.08 7.59 -28.98
C GLU A 819 21.49 8.89 -29.53
N GLY A 820 22.07 10.01 -29.09
CA GLY A 820 21.78 11.36 -29.59
C GLY A 820 20.28 11.67 -29.69
N ARG A 821 19.81 11.89 -30.91
CA ARG A 821 18.43 12.33 -31.18
C ARG A 821 17.39 11.26 -30.84
N LEU A 822 17.70 9.97 -30.98
CA LEU A 822 16.72 8.90 -30.78
C LEU A 822 16.38 8.67 -29.32
N ALA A 823 17.35 8.81 -28.42
CA ALA A 823 17.11 8.83 -26.97
C ALA A 823 16.23 10.02 -26.56
N TYR A 824 16.46 11.20 -27.15
CA TYR A 824 15.67 12.41 -26.88
C TYR A 824 14.23 12.29 -27.37
N ASP A 825 14.01 11.83 -28.60
CA ASP A 825 12.65 11.67 -29.13
C ASP A 825 11.90 10.53 -28.39
N LEU A 826 12.58 9.45 -27.97
CA LEU A 826 11.95 8.43 -27.10
C LEU A 826 11.52 9.00 -25.75
N ALA A 827 12.39 9.77 -25.08
CA ALA A 827 12.04 10.44 -23.83
C ALA A 827 10.88 11.46 -24.02
N THR A 828 10.80 12.10 -25.19
CA THR A 828 9.71 13.01 -25.57
C THR A 828 8.40 12.26 -25.81
N LEU A 829 8.45 11.04 -26.33
CA LEU A 829 7.29 10.16 -26.47
C LEU A 829 6.79 9.69 -25.10
N ASP A 830 7.70 9.28 -24.21
CA ASP A 830 7.39 8.80 -22.86
C ASP A 830 6.80 9.90 -21.97
N ALA A 831 7.35 11.11 -22.03
CA ALA A 831 6.79 12.29 -21.35
C ALA A 831 5.38 12.67 -21.84
N ARG A 832 4.87 12.02 -22.90
CA ARG A 832 3.55 12.26 -23.50
C ARG A 832 2.69 10.99 -23.56
N PHE A 833 3.01 9.92 -22.81
CA PHE A 833 2.31 8.63 -22.93
C PHE A 833 0.77 8.75 -22.87
N ALA A 834 0.25 9.59 -21.95
CA ALA A 834 -1.18 9.81 -21.74
C ALA A 834 -1.89 10.64 -22.82
N TRP A 835 -1.15 11.24 -23.76
CA TRP A 835 -1.72 11.98 -24.90
C TRP A 835 -2.10 11.07 -26.06
N TYR A 836 -1.53 9.86 -26.12
CA TYR A 836 -1.86 8.82 -27.10
C TYR A 836 -2.91 7.87 -26.54
N ALA A 837 -3.67 7.20 -27.41
CA ALA A 837 -4.31 5.96 -27.01
C ALA A 837 -3.20 4.93 -26.65
N PRO A 838 -3.34 4.12 -25.58
CA PRO A 838 -2.30 3.19 -25.11
C PRO A 838 -1.78 2.27 -26.21
N ALA A 839 -2.66 1.84 -27.11
CA ALA A 839 -2.30 1.04 -28.27
C ALA A 839 -1.28 1.74 -29.19
N SER A 840 -1.51 3.02 -29.51
CA SER A 840 -0.65 3.85 -30.35
C SER A 840 0.69 4.13 -29.66
N TYR A 841 0.68 4.46 -28.37
CA TYR A 841 1.91 4.66 -27.59
C TYR A 841 2.80 3.42 -27.66
N LEU A 842 2.25 2.22 -27.41
CA LEU A 842 3.01 0.96 -27.46
C LEU A 842 3.54 0.62 -28.87
N ARG A 843 2.88 1.10 -29.94
CA ARG A 843 3.33 0.98 -31.35
C ARG A 843 4.52 1.91 -31.63
N TYR A 844 4.37 3.22 -31.40
CA TYR A 844 5.43 4.20 -31.68
C TYR A 844 6.65 3.98 -30.78
N ARG A 845 6.44 3.62 -29.50
CA ARG A 845 7.51 3.27 -28.57
C ARG A 845 8.31 2.07 -29.06
N PHE A 846 7.64 1.03 -29.55
CA PHE A 846 8.32 -0.12 -30.14
C PHE A 846 9.11 0.27 -31.39
N ALA A 847 8.55 1.10 -32.27
CA ALA A 847 9.23 1.54 -33.50
C ALA A 847 10.53 2.34 -33.23
N MET A 848 10.55 3.12 -32.15
CA MET A 848 11.76 3.79 -31.63
C MET A 848 12.76 2.78 -31.03
N LEU A 849 12.29 1.85 -30.18
CA LEU A 849 13.14 0.88 -29.50
C LEU A 849 13.75 -0.18 -30.42
N ALA A 850 13.15 -0.44 -31.59
CA ALA A 850 13.65 -1.38 -32.59
C ALA A 850 15.15 -1.21 -32.90
N SER A 851 15.64 0.03 -33.01
CA SER A 851 17.07 0.32 -33.26
C SER A 851 17.98 -0.15 -32.12
N GLY A 852 17.50 -0.13 -30.87
CA GLY A 852 18.25 -0.60 -29.70
C GLY A 852 18.18 -2.12 -29.48
N LEU A 853 17.28 -2.82 -30.18
CA LEU A 853 17.03 -4.26 -30.01
C LEU A 853 17.89 -5.15 -30.93
N VAL A 854 18.36 -4.63 -32.06
CA VAL A 854 19.17 -5.37 -33.05
C VAL A 854 20.55 -4.72 -33.25
N THR A 855 21.33 -5.27 -34.17
CA THR A 855 22.63 -4.75 -34.62
C THR A 855 22.58 -3.91 -35.91
N SER A 856 21.47 -3.93 -36.67
CA SER A 856 21.35 -3.22 -37.96
C SER A 856 20.02 -2.47 -38.13
N GLU A 857 20.03 -1.31 -38.80
CA GLU A 857 18.79 -0.60 -39.16
C GLU A 857 17.93 -1.34 -40.20
N ARG A 858 18.51 -2.28 -40.97
CA ARG A 858 17.75 -3.16 -41.87
C ARG A 858 16.84 -4.09 -41.07
N ASP A 859 17.36 -4.65 -39.99
CA ASP A 859 16.61 -5.55 -39.10
C ASP A 859 15.69 -4.76 -38.17
N ALA A 860 16.06 -3.53 -37.79
CA ALA A 860 15.15 -2.64 -37.08
C ALA A 860 13.96 -2.22 -37.96
N ALA A 861 14.17 -1.97 -39.26
CA ALA A 861 13.09 -1.73 -40.22
C ALA A 861 12.18 -2.96 -40.41
N ARG A 862 12.76 -4.18 -40.44
CA ARG A 862 11.99 -5.44 -40.45
C ARG A 862 11.12 -5.59 -39.19
N LEU A 863 11.67 -5.31 -38.00
CA LEU A 863 10.89 -5.32 -36.75
C LEU A 863 9.78 -4.25 -36.75
N ARG A 864 10.03 -3.05 -37.28
CA ARG A 864 8.99 -2.00 -37.43
C ARG A 864 7.86 -2.45 -38.36
N ALA A 865 8.16 -3.21 -39.41
CA ALA A 865 7.17 -3.73 -40.35
C ALA A 865 6.35 -4.90 -39.78
N ASP A 866 6.95 -5.77 -38.96
CA ASP A 866 6.26 -6.85 -38.21
C ASP A 866 5.92 -6.43 -36.77
N ALA A 867 5.73 -5.11 -36.53
CA ALA A 867 5.52 -4.57 -35.19
C ALA A 867 4.26 -5.19 -34.54
N PRO A 868 4.35 -5.60 -33.26
CA PRO A 868 3.32 -6.42 -32.65
C PRO A 868 2.02 -5.61 -32.49
N ALA A 869 0.90 -6.21 -32.88
CA ALA A 869 -0.43 -5.64 -32.64
C ALA A 869 -0.55 -5.22 -31.15
N PRO A 870 -1.03 -4.01 -30.79
CA PRO A 870 -0.81 -3.52 -29.44
C PRO A 870 -1.43 -4.37 -28.33
N ALA A 871 -2.56 -5.04 -28.60
CA ALA A 871 -3.15 -6.04 -27.71
C ALA A 871 -2.22 -7.24 -27.44
N ALA A 872 -1.53 -7.75 -28.48
CA ALA A 872 -0.52 -8.79 -28.32
C ALA A 872 0.63 -8.36 -27.42
N ALA A 873 1.12 -7.13 -27.63
CA ALA A 873 2.24 -6.56 -26.91
C ALA A 873 1.89 -6.22 -25.45
N GLN A 874 0.63 -5.89 -25.17
CA GLN A 874 0.09 -5.75 -23.81
C GLN A 874 -0.07 -7.12 -23.13
N ALA A 875 -0.66 -8.11 -23.80
CA ALA A 875 -0.90 -9.45 -23.26
C ALA A 875 0.38 -10.15 -22.79
N VAL A 876 1.45 -10.19 -23.61
CA VAL A 876 2.72 -10.82 -23.19
C VAL A 876 3.40 -10.02 -22.06
N SER A 877 3.23 -8.69 -22.03
CA SER A 877 3.73 -7.85 -20.92
C SER A 877 3.04 -8.18 -19.59
N HIS A 878 1.72 -8.36 -19.62
CA HIS A 878 0.91 -8.75 -18.46
C HIS A 878 1.26 -10.17 -18.00
N ALA A 879 1.26 -11.15 -18.91
CA ALA A 879 1.53 -12.56 -18.60
C ALA A 879 2.93 -12.78 -18.02
N ALA A 880 3.94 -12.03 -18.49
CA ALA A 880 5.28 -12.06 -17.92
C ALA A 880 5.33 -11.45 -16.50
N GLY A 881 4.77 -10.26 -16.29
CA GLY A 881 4.82 -9.57 -14.99
C GLY A 881 6.24 -9.33 -14.46
N LYS A 882 6.39 -8.83 -13.22
CA LYS A 882 7.71 -8.59 -12.57
C LYS A 882 8.30 -9.88 -11.96
N ARG A 883 8.40 -10.93 -12.76
CA ARG A 883 9.01 -12.22 -12.36
C ARG A 883 10.55 -12.14 -12.34
N SER A 884 11.23 -13.21 -11.95
CA SER A 884 12.69 -13.34 -12.11
C SER A 884 12.99 -14.68 -12.76
N LEU A 885 13.74 -14.67 -13.86
CA LEU A 885 14.00 -15.87 -14.68
C LEU A 885 14.66 -16.97 -13.85
N VAL A 886 15.67 -16.63 -13.05
CA VAL A 886 16.37 -17.56 -12.15
C VAL A 886 15.43 -18.19 -11.12
N LYS A 887 14.45 -17.43 -10.60
CA LYS A 887 13.44 -17.97 -9.66
C LYS A 887 12.41 -18.83 -10.38
N GLU A 888 11.96 -18.43 -11.57
CA GLU A 888 10.92 -19.13 -12.31
C GLU A 888 11.41 -20.46 -12.91
N LEU A 889 12.68 -20.55 -13.29
CA LEU A 889 13.31 -21.82 -13.71
C LEU A 889 13.40 -22.84 -12.57
N SER A 890 13.28 -22.42 -11.30
CA SER A 890 13.15 -23.34 -10.17
C SER A 890 11.84 -24.11 -10.27
N GLY A 891 11.93 -25.45 -10.27
CA GLY A 891 10.80 -26.35 -10.43
C GLY A 891 10.43 -26.70 -11.88
N VAL A 892 11.20 -26.26 -12.88
CA VAL A 892 11.07 -26.79 -14.25
C VAL A 892 11.73 -28.18 -14.30
N ALA A 893 10.95 -29.20 -14.68
CA ALA A 893 11.37 -30.61 -14.64
C ALA A 893 12.08 -31.11 -15.92
N CYS A 894 12.08 -30.33 -17.01
CA CYS A 894 12.66 -30.71 -18.30
C CYS A 894 13.93 -29.90 -18.61
N PRO A 895 14.81 -30.36 -19.53
CA PRO A 895 16.00 -29.63 -19.93
C PRO A 895 15.70 -28.22 -20.44
N VAL A 896 16.48 -27.23 -19.97
CA VAL A 896 16.35 -25.83 -20.38
C VAL A 896 17.62 -25.36 -21.08
N MET A 897 17.43 -24.87 -22.30
CA MET A 897 18.43 -24.16 -23.09
C MET A 897 18.07 -22.67 -23.17
N LEU A 898 19.05 -21.80 -23.01
CA LEU A 898 18.92 -20.35 -23.09
C LEU A 898 19.83 -19.82 -24.19
N VAL A 899 19.28 -18.97 -25.06
CA VAL A 899 19.98 -18.47 -26.25
C VAL A 899 19.94 -16.94 -26.25
N TYR A 900 21.11 -16.29 -26.32
CA TYR A 900 21.22 -14.83 -26.40
C TYR A 900 22.21 -14.44 -27.50
N GLY A 901 22.00 -13.28 -28.12
CA GLY A 901 23.03 -12.64 -28.92
C GLY A 901 24.19 -12.14 -28.04
N ASP A 902 25.43 -12.16 -28.56
CA ASP A 902 26.58 -11.61 -27.84
C ASP A 902 26.49 -10.07 -27.70
N LYS A 903 25.82 -9.40 -28.64
CA LYS A 903 25.46 -7.98 -28.59
C LYS A 903 24.10 -7.75 -27.93
N SER A 904 23.58 -8.67 -27.11
CA SER A 904 22.28 -8.53 -26.44
C SER A 904 22.15 -7.18 -25.71
N PRO A 905 20.97 -6.53 -25.71
CA PRO A 905 20.76 -5.29 -24.95
C PRO A 905 20.85 -5.50 -23.42
N PHE A 906 20.73 -6.74 -22.95
CA PHE A 906 20.95 -7.10 -21.55
C PHE A 906 22.46 -7.10 -21.25
N GLY A 907 22.98 -6.02 -20.67
CA GLY A 907 24.38 -5.91 -20.26
C GLY A 907 24.78 -6.97 -19.21
N ALA A 908 26.08 -7.31 -19.17
CA ALA A 908 26.63 -8.46 -18.44
C ALA A 908 26.11 -8.64 -17.00
N LYS A 909 25.97 -7.57 -16.21
CA LYS A 909 25.44 -7.62 -14.83
C LYS A 909 24.03 -8.24 -14.73
N ALA A 910 23.19 -8.11 -15.76
CA ALA A 910 21.87 -8.73 -15.83
C ALA A 910 21.91 -10.20 -16.26
N LEU A 911 22.94 -10.62 -16.99
CA LEU A 911 23.12 -12.00 -17.48
C LEU A 911 23.96 -12.88 -16.54
N ALA A 912 24.79 -12.29 -15.67
CA ALA A 912 25.63 -13.02 -14.70
C ALA A 912 24.89 -14.08 -13.84
N PRO A 913 23.63 -13.87 -13.39
CA PRO A 913 22.87 -14.93 -12.71
C PRO A 913 22.54 -16.15 -13.61
N ILE A 914 22.41 -15.95 -14.91
CA ILE A 914 22.15 -17.00 -15.92
C ILE A 914 23.46 -17.72 -16.29
N GLU A 915 24.55 -16.97 -16.47
CA GLU A 915 25.91 -17.53 -16.58
C GLU A 915 26.22 -18.44 -15.38
N SER A 916 25.85 -18.02 -14.17
CA SER A 916 25.99 -18.81 -12.94
C SER A 916 25.16 -20.11 -12.94
N LEU A 917 23.93 -20.09 -13.47
CA LEU A 917 23.12 -21.31 -13.62
C LEU A 917 23.75 -22.29 -14.63
N SER A 918 24.34 -21.76 -15.72
CA SER A 918 24.99 -22.59 -16.74
C SER A 918 26.31 -23.18 -16.24
N ALA A 919 27.11 -22.41 -15.50
CA ALA A 919 28.34 -22.90 -14.85
C ALA A 919 28.03 -23.98 -13.79
N ALA A 920 26.87 -23.89 -13.12
CA ALA A 920 26.37 -24.92 -12.21
C ALA A 920 25.69 -26.11 -12.91
N GLY A 921 25.75 -26.21 -14.24
CA GLY A 921 25.17 -27.31 -15.03
C GLY A 921 23.64 -27.39 -15.03
N LYS A 922 22.93 -26.36 -14.53
CA LYS A 922 21.46 -26.37 -14.38
C LYS A 922 20.70 -26.01 -15.65
N ILE A 923 21.38 -25.40 -16.61
CA ILE A 923 20.88 -25.00 -17.93
C ILE A 923 22.00 -25.16 -18.97
N THR A 924 21.65 -25.20 -20.25
CA THR A 924 22.59 -24.95 -21.36
C THR A 924 22.48 -23.49 -21.80
N LEU A 925 23.54 -22.69 -21.68
CA LEU A 925 23.60 -21.33 -22.22
C LEU A 925 24.40 -21.30 -23.53
N GLN A 926 23.78 -20.86 -24.63
CA GLN A 926 24.46 -20.58 -25.90
C GLN A 926 24.45 -19.08 -26.20
N ARG A 927 25.61 -18.55 -26.62
CA ARG A 927 25.70 -17.22 -27.25
C ARG A 927 25.79 -17.35 -28.76
N ILE A 928 25.17 -16.40 -29.46
CA ILE A 928 25.25 -16.25 -30.91
C ILE A 928 25.97 -14.94 -31.22
N GLU A 929 27.13 -15.06 -31.85
CA GLU A 929 27.97 -13.93 -32.25
C GLU A 929 27.28 -13.10 -33.35
N GLY A 930 27.36 -11.78 -33.24
CA GLY A 930 26.80 -10.86 -34.24
C GLY A 930 25.29 -10.69 -34.18
N ALA A 931 24.64 -11.11 -33.09
CA ALA A 931 23.22 -10.89 -32.81
C ALA A 931 23.02 -10.10 -31.52
N ALA A 932 21.85 -9.45 -31.37
CA ALA A 932 21.44 -8.77 -30.16
C ALA A 932 20.21 -9.45 -29.51
N HIS A 933 19.00 -8.88 -29.64
CA HIS A 933 17.78 -9.43 -29.04
C HIS A 933 17.05 -10.42 -29.96
N TYR A 934 17.32 -10.44 -31.27
CA TYR A 934 16.64 -11.32 -32.22
C TYR A 934 17.62 -12.25 -32.98
N PRO A 935 18.37 -13.15 -32.31
CA PRO A 935 19.25 -14.11 -32.98
C PRO A 935 18.64 -14.89 -34.14
N HIS A 936 17.36 -15.29 -34.08
CA HIS A 936 16.67 -15.97 -35.18
C HIS A 936 16.50 -15.13 -36.46
N LEU A 937 16.54 -13.80 -36.34
CA LEU A 937 16.41 -12.82 -37.43
C LEU A 937 17.79 -12.33 -37.90
N GLU A 938 18.65 -11.98 -36.95
CA GLU A 938 19.96 -11.38 -37.19
C GLU A 938 20.99 -12.41 -37.67
N GLN A 939 20.93 -13.65 -37.16
CA GLN A 939 21.92 -14.71 -37.41
C GLN A 939 21.24 -16.09 -37.62
N PRO A 940 20.34 -16.23 -38.61
CA PRO A 940 19.44 -17.39 -38.74
C PRO A 940 20.18 -18.73 -38.87
N ASN A 941 21.33 -18.78 -39.55
CA ASN A 941 22.12 -20.02 -39.68
C ASN A 941 22.75 -20.48 -38.36
N ALA A 942 23.15 -19.54 -37.50
CA ALA A 942 23.68 -19.84 -36.17
C ALA A 942 22.55 -20.24 -35.21
N PHE A 943 21.39 -19.58 -35.28
CA PHE A 943 20.20 -19.94 -34.52
C PHE A 943 19.65 -21.32 -34.94
N ALA A 944 19.67 -21.65 -36.23
CA ALA A 944 19.39 -23.01 -36.71
C ALA A 944 20.36 -24.07 -36.13
N GLY A 945 21.61 -23.67 -35.85
CA GLY A 945 22.55 -24.48 -35.08
C GLY A 945 22.07 -24.73 -33.64
N ALA A 946 21.67 -23.68 -32.93
CA ALA A 946 21.11 -23.79 -31.57
C ALA A 946 19.83 -24.66 -31.53
N LEU A 947 18.95 -24.51 -32.53
CA LEU A 947 17.74 -25.33 -32.68
C LEU A 947 18.05 -26.82 -32.88
N ARG A 948 19.10 -27.17 -33.65
CA ARG A 948 19.57 -28.57 -33.80
C ARG A 948 20.13 -29.12 -32.49
N THR A 949 20.95 -28.35 -31.78
CA THR A 949 21.45 -28.72 -30.44
C THR A 949 20.29 -29.00 -29.49
N PHE A 950 19.33 -28.07 -29.39
CA PHE A 950 18.12 -28.23 -28.58
C PHE A 950 17.29 -29.46 -28.95
N ALA A 951 17.11 -29.75 -30.25
CA ALA A 951 16.40 -30.92 -30.72
C ALA A 951 17.11 -32.26 -30.40
N SER A 952 18.42 -32.22 -30.08
CA SER A 952 19.20 -33.38 -29.66
C SER A 952 19.20 -33.61 -28.14
N LEU A 953 18.82 -32.62 -27.32
CA LEU A 953 18.70 -32.77 -25.86
C LEU A 953 17.62 -33.82 -25.51
N ARG A 954 17.94 -34.70 -24.56
CA ARG A 954 17.09 -35.80 -24.08
C ARG A 954 16.51 -35.48 -22.71
#